data_AF-A0A5C2H660-F1
#
_entry.id   AF-A0A5C2H660-F1
#
_cell.length_a   1.000
_cell.length_b   1.000
_cell.length_c   1.000
_cell.angle_alpha   90.00
_cell.angle_beta   90.00
_cell.angle_gamma   90.00
#
_symmetry.space_group_name_H-M   'P 1'
#
loop_
_entity.id
_entity.type
_entity.pdbx_description
1 polymer ?
#
loop_
_entity_poly.entity_id
_entity_poly.type
_entity_poly.pdbx_seq_one_letter_code
_entity_poly.pdbx_strand_id
1 'polypeptide(L)'
;MLKLVLLLIIFFTTLFADNKLTKVKLQLQWKFQYEFAGFIMAKEKGFYEELGIDVDFIEFEPGMNLVKEVIDGNKEFGIWNSSIISEFLNGQDIVILANYFKRSPLALITRPEIKIPSDLIGKTIMVHEYDANSANYQQMFNMFDIKRESINIIDPDFKKVDFDGIDAISIFLTNETYNFIKNSTPYNILDPSNYGVEFSDINLFTSDAFSKQNPKLVNDFIKASTRGWKYAIDNINETVDILYSKYNSQNKTKDALLFEAIESQKFILSKYYELGKVEEDKLNKMAKLYIELGLADKQRNISSMIYPNNISNSLLTIEELKFIKDNPEIIIGSDNSYAPLDFLLNGESTGYSVDLIKMILEEYGFKLKFKPYDKWHNAVNDFLKNEVNILTSVFQSNKYEKKANTSIPYLSAQDIILVRKGYNEITNAYDLSGKTIALPKDYSYLDFLIENGIEFNHLIVENMQEAVNAVASGKADATVESDIVIDYIIDKNGYINLKKIYTIFNPKVDKYHNFIFVVNKDKPILNSLINKGIKNLSVSKRRDLASKWLYNNLNVVEKINLSETEKEFISKKPVITVSNEIDYPPFDFTLDNQAVGYSIDMLKLISNKTGLEFEFINGYKWNELLEMFKDRKIDILHTLSKTSERSKLGIYSKPYVWFRSKFITRIDNPDINDIDDLENKIVAVGKNWSIEKYLYKNHPKIKLLVLDSLESILSAVSNGEADAAIIDDLTAKYSIKKYGYYNLKISSWFRKFNNNQPSSYHFLVQENMSVLSDILNKAIESISVKELNDLEKKWFGNRQSELDFLYLTSEEKEYLNNKKVINMCVDPNWMPLESINNGKHQGIAADIINLIKDKTGLNIQLKPTKNWTESLIKIEQRECDIVSLIMKTESRSIYLDFTKPYLRYPFVIATLNSEMYIDKIDSIIDKKIALVRNYAISDILKVRFPNKEFIEVESIQEGLELLKKGEVYAFIDTLVSVAYNIQKYNYVDIKISGKSDLVWDLSIGTRNDEVFLKSIMQKALNLITQKEIQDAYNQWFHVKFEQSVDYSSLIKYLLIVVVIIFVSVFMINKLYNEKRKTQKALNNLKELQKELELKNEELEKISITDKLTNIYNRHKIDEVLKYELLRFARTKQSFGLIIVDVDYFKSVNDEFGHNVGDNVLVSIVDVIRNNIRQTDILGRWGGEEFVIIVTETTKEDIVYFSQKLRKIIESTPIEDIGFKTCSFGVTLSKNGDNSNKIIERADSALYLAKQKGRNKVEFID
;
A
#
# COMPACT_ATOMS: atom_id res chain seq x y z
N MET A 1 -24.46 76.68 23.47
CA MET A 1 -23.51 76.25 22.42
C MET A 1 -22.21 75.69 23.00
N LEU A 2 -21.54 76.36 23.94
CA LEU A 2 -20.27 75.88 24.51
C LEU A 2 -20.35 74.52 25.25
N LYS A 3 -21.47 74.23 25.95
CA LYS A 3 -21.69 72.91 26.59
C LYS A 3 -21.97 71.77 25.60
N LEU A 4 -22.49 72.07 24.41
CA LEU A 4 -22.75 71.05 23.37
C LEU A 4 -21.47 70.70 22.61
N VAL A 5 -20.61 71.69 22.39
CA VAL A 5 -19.28 71.50 21.77
C VAL A 5 -18.34 70.75 22.73
N LEU A 6 -18.39 71.03 24.04
CA LEU A 6 -17.60 70.27 25.01
C LEU A 6 -18.06 68.82 25.15
N LEU A 7 -19.37 68.54 25.06
CA LEU A 7 -19.90 67.17 25.06
C LEU A 7 -19.55 66.43 23.75
N LEU A 8 -19.57 67.10 22.59
CA LEU A 8 -19.16 66.53 21.31
C LEU A 8 -17.66 66.25 21.24
N ILE A 9 -16.82 67.08 21.87
CA ILE A 9 -15.38 66.82 21.96
C ILE A 9 -15.10 65.65 22.91
N ILE A 10 -15.82 65.52 24.03
CA ILE A 10 -15.69 64.35 24.93
C ILE A 10 -16.27 63.07 24.30
N PHE A 11 -17.27 63.16 23.42
CA PHE A 11 -17.79 62.03 22.66
C PHE A 11 -16.86 61.61 21.50
N PHE A 12 -16.11 62.56 20.92
CA PHE A 12 -15.09 62.24 19.90
C PHE A 12 -13.75 61.79 20.49
N THR A 13 -13.41 62.15 21.73
CA THR A 13 -12.21 61.60 22.41
C THR A 13 -12.46 60.25 23.07
N THR A 14 -13.70 59.76 23.13
CA THR A 14 -14.03 58.40 23.62
C THR A 14 -14.28 57.40 22.48
N LEU A 15 -14.22 57.82 21.22
CA LEU A 15 -14.29 56.96 20.03
C LEU A 15 -12.93 56.59 19.43
N PHE A 16 -11.84 57.16 19.93
CA PHE A 16 -10.51 56.55 19.83
C PHE A 16 -10.33 55.65 21.05
N ALA A 17 -11.04 54.52 21.07
CA ALA A 17 -10.49 53.39 21.79
C ALA A 17 -9.14 53.10 21.13
N ASP A 18 -8.04 53.28 21.87
CA ASP A 18 -6.75 52.72 21.51
C ASP A 18 -7.03 51.28 21.06
N ASN A 19 -6.94 51.00 19.76
CA ASN A 19 -6.95 49.63 19.24
C ASN A 19 -5.64 49.02 19.71
N LYS A 20 -5.61 48.64 20.99
CA LYS A 20 -4.45 48.05 21.64
C LYS A 20 -4.24 46.71 20.96
N LEU A 21 -3.26 46.67 20.05
CA LEU A 21 -2.92 45.47 19.31
C LEU A 21 -2.65 44.32 20.30
N THR A 22 -3.16 43.14 19.97
CA THR A 22 -2.91 41.94 20.76
C THR A 22 -1.49 41.50 20.50
N LYS A 23 -0.63 41.65 21.52
CA LYS A 23 0.77 41.20 21.44
C LYS A 23 0.85 39.69 21.49
N VAL A 24 1.53 39.09 20.53
CA VAL A 24 1.82 37.65 20.47
C VAL A 24 3.27 37.43 20.13
N LYS A 25 3.83 36.31 20.58
CA LYS A 25 5.21 35.91 20.29
C LYS A 25 5.21 34.70 19.35
N LEU A 26 5.98 34.81 18.27
CA LEU A 26 6.27 33.70 17.36
C LEU A 26 7.70 33.22 17.62
N GLN A 27 7.83 32.01 18.14
CA GLN A 27 9.13 31.36 18.33
C GLN A 27 9.60 30.74 17.00
N LEU A 28 10.69 31.26 16.47
CA LEU A 28 11.34 30.75 15.26
C LEU A 28 12.17 29.51 15.57
N GLN A 29 12.23 28.57 14.62
CA GLN A 29 13.07 27.37 14.74
C GLN A 29 14.57 27.64 14.56
N TRP A 30 14.91 28.85 14.10
CA TRP A 30 16.30 29.27 13.91
C TRP A 30 16.46 30.78 14.06
N LYS A 31 17.60 31.32 13.62
CA LYS A 31 17.88 32.75 13.49
C LYS A 31 17.24 33.33 12.21
N PHE A 32 17.06 34.64 12.13
CA PHE A 32 16.41 35.30 11.00
C PHE A 32 17.04 34.93 9.64
N GLN A 33 16.18 34.49 8.70
CA GLN A 33 16.55 34.07 7.35
C GLN A 33 15.31 34.04 6.43
N TYR A 34 15.49 33.80 5.13
CA TYR A 34 14.37 33.84 4.17
C TYR A 34 13.31 32.76 4.44
N GLU A 35 13.69 31.67 5.12
CA GLU A 35 12.77 30.61 5.56
C GLU A 35 11.60 31.13 6.43
N PHE A 36 11.73 32.31 7.04
CA PHE A 36 10.67 32.96 7.83
C PHE A 36 10.06 34.19 7.14
N ALA A 37 10.40 34.43 5.87
CA ALA A 37 10.05 35.62 5.12
C ALA A 37 8.55 35.91 5.12
N GLY A 38 7.70 34.87 5.00
CA GLY A 38 6.27 35.10 4.98
C GLY A 38 5.71 35.71 6.26
N PHE A 39 6.20 35.31 7.43
CA PHE A 39 5.79 35.89 8.70
C PHE A 39 6.30 37.33 8.85
N ILE A 40 7.56 37.56 8.46
CA ILE A 40 8.17 38.89 8.49
C ILE A 40 7.43 39.85 7.57
N MET A 41 7.14 39.43 6.35
CA MET A 41 6.39 40.23 5.39
C MET A 41 4.94 40.47 5.83
N ALA A 42 4.32 39.54 6.56
CA ALA A 42 3.01 39.79 7.16
C ALA A 42 3.05 40.92 8.20
N LYS A 43 4.14 41.07 8.96
CA LYS A 43 4.35 42.20 9.88
C LYS A 43 4.64 43.49 9.11
N GLU A 44 5.62 43.47 8.22
CA GLU A 44 6.10 44.66 7.50
C GLU A 44 5.08 45.24 6.52
N LYS A 45 4.15 44.41 6.02
CA LYS A 45 3.05 44.85 5.16
C LYS A 45 1.78 45.19 5.93
N GLY A 46 1.82 45.16 7.26
CA GLY A 46 0.69 45.49 8.13
C GLY A 46 -0.42 44.44 8.13
N PHE A 47 -0.21 43.23 7.58
CA PHE A 47 -1.26 42.20 7.54
C PHE A 47 -1.66 41.69 8.92
N TYR A 48 -0.74 41.70 9.89
CA TYR A 48 -1.06 41.44 11.30
C TYR A 48 -1.79 42.62 11.95
N GLU A 49 -1.32 43.85 11.71
CA GLU A 49 -1.93 45.07 12.28
C GLU A 49 -3.37 45.28 11.80
N GLU A 50 -3.66 45.00 10.51
CA GLU A 50 -5.00 44.97 9.92
C GLU A 50 -5.97 44.06 10.69
N LEU A 51 -5.45 42.99 11.30
CA LEU A 51 -6.21 42.02 12.09
C LEU A 51 -6.08 42.25 13.60
N GLY A 52 -5.49 43.38 14.03
CA GLY A 52 -5.34 43.76 15.43
C GLY A 52 -4.26 42.98 16.19
N ILE A 53 -3.26 42.45 15.49
CA ILE A 53 -2.18 41.63 16.06
C ILE A 53 -0.84 42.39 15.95
N ASP A 54 -0.06 42.39 17.03
CA ASP A 54 1.34 42.81 17.05
C ASP A 54 2.21 41.58 17.34
N VAL A 55 3.12 41.23 16.44
CA VAL A 55 3.89 39.98 16.50
C VAL A 55 5.35 40.25 16.85
N ASP A 56 5.82 39.69 17.96
CA ASP A 56 7.23 39.67 18.33
C ASP A 56 7.88 38.36 17.87
N PHE A 57 8.88 38.45 16.98
CA PHE A 57 9.66 37.31 16.54
C PHE A 57 10.76 37.00 17.57
N ILE A 58 10.82 35.76 18.02
CA ILE A 58 11.84 35.29 18.98
C ILE A 58 12.72 34.27 18.26
N GLU A 59 14.00 34.59 18.13
CA GLU A 59 14.98 33.66 17.53
C GLU A 59 15.23 32.45 18.43
N PHE A 60 15.68 31.35 17.84
CA PHE A 60 16.11 30.16 18.57
C PHE A 60 17.40 30.42 19.35
N GLU A 61 17.53 29.89 20.57
CA GLU A 61 18.77 29.89 21.35
C GLU A 61 19.22 28.46 21.68
N PRO A 62 20.53 28.15 21.61
CA PRO A 62 21.05 26.83 21.94
C PRO A 62 20.64 26.37 23.35
N GLY A 63 20.18 25.11 23.47
CA GLY A 63 19.71 24.52 24.72
C GLY A 63 18.25 24.81 25.09
N MET A 64 17.53 25.62 24.30
CA MET A 64 16.08 25.80 24.49
C MET A 64 15.29 24.59 23.95
N ASN A 65 14.19 24.22 24.62
CA ASN A 65 13.19 23.34 24.05
C ASN A 65 12.05 24.17 23.47
N LEU A 66 12.10 24.42 22.16
CA LEU A 66 11.15 25.28 21.46
C LEU A 66 9.70 24.81 21.64
N VAL A 67 9.46 23.51 21.52
CA VAL A 67 8.11 22.93 21.61
C VAL A 67 7.54 23.16 23.00
N LYS A 68 8.36 22.98 24.04
CA LYS A 68 7.96 23.21 25.43
C LYS A 68 7.62 24.67 25.72
N GLU A 69 8.37 25.64 25.18
CA GLU A 69 8.07 27.07 25.36
C GLU A 69 6.67 27.46 24.84
N VAL A 70 6.18 26.78 23.79
CA VAL A 70 4.84 27.00 23.24
C VAL A 70 3.78 26.24 24.03
N ILE A 71 4.06 24.99 24.41
CA ILE A 71 3.12 24.16 25.19
C ILE A 71 2.87 24.73 26.58
N ASP A 72 3.92 25.18 27.27
CA ASP A 72 3.84 25.76 28.62
C ASP A 72 3.20 27.17 28.60
N GLY A 73 2.94 27.74 27.41
CA GLY A 73 2.28 29.03 27.23
C GLY A 73 3.19 30.24 27.39
N ASN A 74 4.52 30.06 27.37
CA ASN A 74 5.48 31.19 27.39
C ASN A 74 5.49 31.95 26.06
N LYS A 75 5.10 31.28 24.97
CA LYS A 75 4.94 31.79 23.59
C LYS A 75 3.63 31.28 23.00
N GLU A 76 2.94 32.12 22.25
CA GLU A 76 1.64 31.77 21.66
C GLU A 76 1.79 30.87 20.42
N PHE A 77 2.82 31.09 19.61
CA PHE A 77 3.04 30.36 18.35
C PHE A 77 4.48 29.89 18.23
N GLY A 78 4.67 28.76 17.55
CA GLY A 78 5.99 28.24 17.19
C GLY A 78 6.05 27.79 15.74
N ILE A 79 7.27 27.74 15.21
CA ILE A 79 7.59 27.08 13.95
C ILE A 79 8.47 25.87 14.28
N TRP A 80 8.17 24.72 13.70
CA TRP A 80 9.03 23.54 13.84
C TRP A 80 8.98 22.62 12.61
N ASN A 81 9.95 21.71 12.52
CA ASN A 81 9.99 20.67 11.50
C ASN A 81 8.99 19.54 11.78
N SER A 82 8.96 18.50 10.94
CA SER A 82 8.03 17.36 11.11
C SER A 82 8.20 16.57 12.41
N SER A 83 9.25 16.77 13.21
CA SER A 83 9.39 16.11 14.52
C SER A 83 8.27 16.50 15.50
N ILE A 84 7.55 17.59 15.22
CA ILE A 84 6.34 17.97 15.95
C ILE A 84 5.29 16.84 15.98
N ILE A 85 5.28 15.98 14.96
CA ILE A 85 4.42 14.80 14.87
C ILE A 85 4.80 13.76 15.93
N SER A 86 6.10 13.52 16.15
CA SER A 86 6.58 12.62 17.20
C SER A 86 6.19 13.15 18.58
N GLU A 87 6.36 14.45 18.84
CA GLU A 87 5.93 15.08 20.10
C GLU A 87 4.44 14.84 20.37
N PHE A 88 3.59 15.03 19.35
CA PHE A 88 2.18 14.73 19.44
C PHE A 88 1.91 13.25 19.72
N LEU A 89 2.52 12.32 18.98
CA LEU A 89 2.33 10.89 19.20
C LEU A 89 2.79 10.46 20.61
N ASN A 90 3.82 11.10 21.16
CA ASN A 90 4.33 10.85 22.50
C ASN A 90 3.53 11.51 23.63
N GLY A 91 2.41 12.16 23.30
CA GLY A 91 1.42 12.61 24.29
C GLY A 91 1.38 14.11 24.52
N GLN A 92 2.16 14.91 23.76
CA GLN A 92 2.03 16.37 23.82
C GLN A 92 0.76 16.83 23.11
N ASP A 93 0.06 17.80 23.69
CA ASP A 93 -1.17 18.35 23.12
C ASP A 93 -0.86 19.58 22.26
N ILE A 94 -0.44 19.27 21.03
CA ILE A 94 0.01 20.23 20.02
C ILE A 94 -0.98 20.24 18.86
N VAL A 95 -1.13 21.42 18.25
CA VAL A 95 -1.94 21.61 17.04
C VAL A 95 -1.14 22.32 15.95
N ILE A 96 -1.02 21.71 14.77
CA ILE A 96 -0.46 22.31 13.55
C ILE A 96 -1.52 23.23 12.94
N LEU A 97 -1.16 24.49 12.83
CA LEU A 97 -2.00 25.56 12.30
C LEU A 97 -1.86 25.70 10.78
N ALA A 98 -0.63 25.66 10.28
CA ALA A 98 -0.32 25.81 8.87
C ALA A 98 1.03 25.16 8.51
N ASN A 99 1.21 24.79 7.24
CA ASN A 99 2.49 24.29 6.72
C ASN A 99 2.90 25.04 5.45
N TYR A 100 4.12 25.57 5.41
CA TYR A 100 4.60 26.38 4.30
C TYR A 100 5.71 25.71 3.47
N PHE A 101 6.55 24.86 4.07
CA PHE A 101 7.51 24.04 3.32
C PHE A 101 6.97 22.63 3.19
N LYS A 102 6.57 22.26 1.97
CA LYS A 102 5.97 20.95 1.67
C LYS A 102 7.01 19.84 1.68
N ARG A 103 8.29 20.16 1.49
CA ARG A 103 9.43 19.25 1.60
C ARG A 103 10.49 19.87 2.51
N SER A 104 11.09 19.08 3.39
CA SER A 104 12.21 19.56 4.22
C SER A 104 13.47 19.74 3.38
N PRO A 105 14.20 20.87 3.54
CA PRO A 105 15.48 21.11 2.90
C PRO A 105 16.67 20.58 3.70
N LEU A 106 16.43 19.89 4.83
CA LEU A 106 17.48 19.31 5.67
C LEU A 106 18.25 18.21 4.92
N ALA A 107 19.58 18.31 4.88
CA ALA A 107 20.46 17.35 4.22
C ALA A 107 21.85 17.29 4.87
N LEU A 108 22.63 16.26 4.55
CA LEU A 108 24.06 16.23 4.86
C LEU A 108 24.88 16.69 3.66
N ILE A 109 25.71 17.71 3.86
CA ILE A 109 26.81 18.01 2.96
C ILE A 109 28.03 17.23 3.42
N THR A 110 28.68 16.53 2.51
CA THR A 110 29.74 15.57 2.83
C THR A 110 30.98 15.83 2.02
N ARG A 111 32.12 15.39 2.52
CA ARG A 111 33.35 15.42 1.74
C ARG A 111 33.18 14.60 0.44
N PRO A 112 33.83 14.97 -0.68
CA PRO A 112 33.63 14.33 -1.98
C PRO A 112 33.86 12.81 -2.04
N GLU A 113 34.64 12.27 -1.10
CA GLU A 113 34.90 10.85 -0.91
C GLU A 113 33.70 10.06 -0.36
N ILE A 114 32.79 10.71 0.38
CA ILE A 114 31.56 10.12 0.94
C ILE A 114 30.46 10.30 -0.10
N LYS A 115 30.10 9.23 -0.81
CA LYS A 115 29.18 9.29 -1.95
C LYS A 115 27.81 8.71 -1.63
N ILE A 116 27.76 7.74 -0.72
CA ILE A 116 26.53 7.09 -0.27
C ILE A 116 26.47 7.09 1.26
N PRO A 117 25.28 6.96 1.87
CA PRO A 117 25.16 7.00 3.33
C PRO A 117 26.06 5.99 4.05
N SER A 118 26.25 4.77 3.54
CA SER A 118 27.09 3.76 4.18
C SER A 118 28.57 4.17 4.33
N ASP A 119 29.04 5.15 3.54
CA ASP A 119 30.40 5.69 3.66
C ASP A 119 30.59 6.54 4.94
N LEU A 120 29.50 6.87 5.65
CA LEU A 120 29.52 7.58 6.92
C LEU A 120 30.01 6.69 8.09
N ILE A 121 30.06 5.37 7.92
CA ILE A 121 30.53 4.46 8.97
C ILE A 121 31.99 4.75 9.32
N GLY A 122 32.24 5.05 10.59
CA GLY A 122 33.52 5.45 11.16
C GLY A 122 33.86 6.93 10.97
N LYS A 123 32.94 7.75 10.43
CA LYS A 123 33.16 9.16 10.10
C LYS A 123 32.66 10.11 11.18
N THR A 124 33.21 11.32 11.17
CA THR A 124 32.79 12.41 12.05
C THR A 124 31.74 13.28 11.37
N ILE A 125 30.53 13.28 11.90
CA ILE A 125 29.39 14.04 11.38
C ILE A 125 29.09 15.19 12.34
N MET A 126 29.16 16.41 11.83
CA MET A 126 28.70 17.61 12.52
C MET A 126 27.20 17.75 12.31
N VAL A 127 26.42 17.31 13.29
CA VAL A 127 24.97 17.36 13.27
C VAL A 127 24.50 17.55 14.69
N HIS A 128 23.51 18.43 14.90
CA HIS A 128 22.94 18.57 16.23
C HIS A 128 22.32 17.24 16.66
N GLU A 129 22.53 16.80 17.91
CA GLU A 129 22.05 15.48 18.36
C GLU A 129 20.54 15.30 18.14
N TYR A 130 19.77 16.39 18.21
CA TYR A 130 18.35 16.41 17.85
C TYR A 130 18.09 15.99 16.40
N ASP A 131 18.79 16.60 15.44
CA ASP A 131 18.60 16.32 14.02
C ASP A 131 19.09 14.92 13.66
N ALA A 132 20.20 14.46 14.27
CA ALA A 132 20.72 13.10 14.11
C ALA A 132 19.70 12.02 14.45
N ASN A 133 18.87 12.28 15.47
CA ASN A 133 17.80 11.39 15.92
C ASN A 133 16.46 11.68 15.24
N SER A 134 16.40 12.65 14.31
CA SER A 134 15.18 12.93 13.54
C SER A 134 14.85 11.78 12.58
N ALA A 135 13.56 11.62 12.27
CA ALA A 135 13.12 10.58 11.36
C ALA A 135 13.71 10.71 9.94
N ASN A 136 14.09 11.93 9.51
CA ASN A 136 14.79 12.17 8.26
C ASN A 136 16.07 11.32 8.18
N TYR A 137 16.99 11.51 9.13
CA TYR A 137 18.27 10.81 9.12
C TYR A 137 18.12 9.35 9.58
N GLN A 138 17.26 9.05 10.55
CA GLN A 138 17.06 7.67 11.00
C GLN A 138 16.54 6.75 9.90
N GLN A 139 15.66 7.24 9.02
CA GLN A 139 15.23 6.46 7.86
C GLN A 139 16.39 6.14 6.91
N MET A 140 17.18 7.16 6.55
CA MET A 140 18.35 7.01 5.69
C MET A 140 19.39 6.08 6.34
N PHE A 141 19.66 6.23 7.64
CA PHE A 141 20.61 5.40 8.36
C PHE A 141 20.17 3.94 8.45
N ASN A 142 18.89 3.68 8.75
CA ASN A 142 18.35 2.33 8.79
C ASN A 142 18.37 1.64 7.43
N MET A 143 18.11 2.36 6.33
CA MET A 143 18.15 1.81 4.98
C MET A 143 19.56 1.33 4.58
N PHE A 144 20.61 1.89 5.19
CA PHE A 144 22.01 1.56 4.92
C PHE A 144 22.72 0.89 6.11
N ASP A 145 21.95 0.36 7.08
CA ASP A 145 22.45 -0.33 8.27
C ASP A 145 23.48 0.47 9.10
N ILE A 146 23.38 1.80 9.11
CA ILE A 146 24.25 2.70 9.85
C ILE A 146 23.75 2.80 11.29
N LYS A 147 24.54 2.27 12.23
CA LYS A 147 24.22 2.32 13.66
C LYS A 147 24.75 3.59 14.30
N ARG A 148 24.08 4.09 15.35
CA ARG A 148 24.49 5.32 16.06
C ARG A 148 25.93 5.24 16.59
N GLU A 149 26.38 4.07 17.04
CA GLU A 149 27.75 3.84 17.55
C GLU A 149 28.79 3.76 16.43
N SER A 150 28.34 3.58 15.19
CA SER A 150 29.22 3.49 14.03
C SER A 150 29.58 4.86 13.46
N ILE A 151 29.02 5.95 13.96
CA ILE A 151 29.29 7.32 13.52
C ILE A 151 29.67 8.20 14.71
N ASN A 152 30.66 9.08 14.52
CA ASN A 152 31.07 10.03 15.55
C ASN A 152 30.32 11.35 15.35
N ILE A 153 29.40 11.69 16.24
CA ILE A 153 28.60 12.91 16.12
C ILE A 153 29.22 14.02 16.98
N ILE A 154 29.37 15.20 16.40
CA ILE A 154 29.79 16.41 17.11
C ILE A 154 28.76 17.52 16.92
N ASP A 155 28.60 18.38 17.93
CA ASP A 155 27.69 19.51 17.86
C ASP A 155 28.17 20.57 16.84
N PRO A 156 27.25 21.28 16.16
CA PRO A 156 27.63 22.23 15.12
C PRO A 156 28.32 23.49 15.66
N ASP A 157 29.46 23.85 15.07
CA ASP A 157 30.05 25.19 15.19
C ASP A 157 29.66 26.02 13.96
N PHE A 158 28.57 26.77 14.07
CA PHE A 158 28.01 27.56 12.96
C PHE A 158 28.93 28.69 12.47
N LYS A 159 30.06 28.96 13.14
CA LYS A 159 31.09 29.90 12.66
C LYS A 159 32.12 29.24 11.74
N LYS A 160 32.19 27.91 11.72
CA LYS A 160 33.09 27.09 10.90
C LYS A 160 32.30 26.04 10.13
N VAL A 161 31.75 26.44 8.99
CA VAL A 161 31.10 25.51 8.05
C VAL A 161 32.13 25.05 7.02
N ASP A 162 33.09 24.26 7.47
CA ASP A 162 34.12 23.63 6.64
C ASP A 162 34.37 22.19 7.08
N PHE A 163 35.15 21.45 6.31
CA PHE A 163 35.45 20.05 6.59
C PHE A 163 36.67 19.87 7.52
N ASP A 164 37.09 20.85 8.33
CA ASP A 164 38.29 20.71 9.18
C ASP A 164 38.09 19.68 10.31
N GLY A 165 38.58 18.46 10.10
CA GLY A 165 38.33 17.31 11.00
C GLY A 165 36.90 16.73 10.93
N ILE A 166 36.07 17.24 10.02
CA ILE A 166 34.65 16.87 9.87
C ILE A 166 34.43 16.26 8.49
N ASP A 167 33.72 15.14 8.44
CA ASP A 167 33.47 14.37 7.22
C ASP A 167 32.10 14.69 6.59
N ALA A 168 31.12 15.05 7.41
CA ALA A 168 29.77 15.40 6.98
C ALA A 168 29.17 16.48 7.91
N ILE A 169 28.39 17.40 7.36
CA ILE A 169 27.78 18.51 8.10
C ILE A 169 26.29 18.55 7.77
N SER A 170 25.44 18.66 8.79
CA SER A 170 24.01 18.88 8.63
C SER A 170 23.75 20.32 8.20
N ILE A 171 23.01 20.48 7.12
CA ILE A 171 22.73 21.78 6.49
C ILE A 171 21.28 21.88 6.02
N PHE A 172 20.83 23.10 5.79
CA PHE A 172 19.67 23.39 4.96
C PHE A 172 20.14 23.71 3.55
N LEU A 173 19.63 22.96 2.56
CA LEU A 173 19.96 23.14 1.14
C LEU A 173 19.66 24.55 0.60
N THR A 174 18.82 25.31 1.29
CA THR A 174 18.48 26.68 0.94
C THR A 174 19.53 27.69 1.42
N ASN A 175 20.35 27.36 2.43
CA ASN A 175 21.23 28.32 3.11
C ASN A 175 22.72 27.95 2.97
N GLU A 176 23.20 26.92 3.68
CA GLU A 176 24.63 26.71 3.88
C GLU A 176 25.37 26.33 2.58
N THR A 177 24.67 25.76 1.59
CA THR A 177 25.25 25.45 0.27
C THR A 177 25.82 26.69 -0.42
N TYR A 178 25.28 27.89 -0.15
CA TYR A 178 25.79 29.14 -0.70
C TYR A 178 27.28 29.34 -0.37
N ASN A 179 27.69 29.06 0.88
CA ASN A 179 29.07 29.24 1.30
C ASN A 179 30.01 28.25 0.60
N PHE A 180 29.58 27.00 0.43
CA PHE A 180 30.36 26.01 -0.31
C PHE A 180 30.48 26.36 -1.80
N ILE A 181 29.40 26.85 -2.43
CA ILE A 181 29.41 27.31 -3.82
C ILE A 181 30.34 28.52 -3.96
N LYS A 182 30.19 29.51 -3.09
CA LYS A 182 31.00 30.74 -3.10
C LYS A 182 32.49 30.47 -2.89
N ASN A 183 32.82 29.57 -1.97
CA ASN A 183 34.20 29.20 -1.66
C ASN A 183 34.76 28.12 -2.60
N SER A 184 33.96 27.66 -3.59
CA SER A 184 34.32 26.55 -4.48
C SER A 184 34.80 25.30 -3.71
N THR A 185 34.23 25.05 -2.53
CA THR A 185 34.58 23.90 -1.71
C THR A 185 33.92 22.66 -2.32
N PRO A 186 34.68 21.61 -2.67
CA PRO A 186 34.14 20.32 -3.11
C PRO A 186 33.20 19.69 -2.07
N TYR A 187 32.02 19.21 -2.48
CA TYR A 187 31.14 18.44 -1.60
C TYR A 187 30.22 17.48 -2.39
N ASN A 188 29.68 16.48 -1.70
CA ASN A 188 28.48 15.75 -2.14
C ASN A 188 27.30 16.07 -1.22
N ILE A 189 26.07 15.85 -1.69
CA ILE A 189 24.86 15.98 -0.89
C ILE A 189 24.26 14.59 -0.67
N LEU A 190 24.04 14.22 0.59
CA LEU A 190 23.16 13.12 0.96
C LEU A 190 21.83 13.71 1.44
N ASP A 191 20.84 13.70 0.55
CA ASP A 191 19.48 14.18 0.82
C ASP A 191 18.62 13.02 1.33
N PRO A 192 18.16 13.04 2.59
CA PRO A 192 17.36 11.97 3.19
C PRO A 192 16.06 11.67 2.43
N SER A 193 15.47 12.66 1.75
CA SER A 193 14.23 12.47 1.01
C SER A 193 14.36 11.55 -0.21
N ASN A 194 15.59 11.26 -0.66
CA ASN A 194 15.85 10.25 -1.69
C ASN A 194 15.72 8.80 -1.19
N TYR A 195 15.58 8.61 0.13
CA TYR A 195 15.65 7.31 0.79
C TYR A 195 14.37 6.98 1.57
N GLY A 196 13.24 7.64 1.27
CA GLY A 196 12.11 7.52 2.17
C GLY A 196 10.85 8.35 1.95
N VAL A 197 10.10 8.54 3.05
CA VAL A 197 8.92 9.41 3.07
C VAL A 197 9.41 10.86 3.07
N GLU A 198 8.86 11.69 2.18
CA GLU A 198 9.18 13.11 2.17
C GLU A 198 8.59 13.81 3.41
N PHE A 199 9.44 14.31 4.29
CA PHE A 199 9.04 15.14 5.44
C PHE A 199 8.77 16.59 5.02
N SER A 200 8.04 17.32 5.85
CA SER A 200 7.72 18.74 5.68
C SER A 200 8.50 19.61 6.65
N ASP A 201 8.56 20.90 6.39
CA ASP A 201 9.20 21.87 7.28
C ASP A 201 8.33 23.11 7.46
N ILE A 202 8.73 24.01 8.35
CA ILE A 202 7.99 25.24 8.62
C ILE A 202 6.51 24.94 8.91
N ASN A 203 6.32 24.07 9.90
CA ASN A 203 5.00 23.80 10.47
C ASN A 203 4.75 24.85 11.55
N LEU A 204 3.83 25.78 11.26
CA LEU A 204 3.32 26.71 12.26
C LEU A 204 2.42 25.92 13.20
N PHE A 205 2.67 25.99 14.51
CA PHE A 205 1.93 25.26 15.51
C PHE A 205 1.67 26.11 16.76
N THR A 206 0.76 25.63 17.61
CA THR A 206 0.48 26.17 18.94
C THR A 206 0.05 25.03 19.88
N SER A 207 -0.18 25.32 21.17
CA SER A 207 -0.77 24.35 22.09
C SER A 207 -2.27 24.19 21.85
N ASP A 208 -2.79 22.97 22.05
CA ASP A 208 -4.22 22.69 21.91
C ASP A 208 -5.06 23.63 22.81
N ALA A 209 -4.62 23.83 24.05
CA ALA A 209 -5.24 24.74 25.01
C ALA A 209 -5.32 26.17 24.49
N PHE A 210 -4.22 26.73 23.97
CA PHE A 210 -4.19 28.08 23.44
C PHE A 210 -5.09 28.21 22.20
N SER A 211 -5.07 27.22 21.31
CA SER A 211 -5.90 27.21 20.11
C SER A 211 -7.40 27.22 20.40
N LYS A 212 -7.83 26.52 21.46
CA LYS A 212 -9.21 26.44 21.92
C LYS A 212 -9.65 27.69 22.69
N GLN A 213 -8.73 28.30 23.44
CA GLN A 213 -8.99 29.54 24.18
C GLN A 213 -9.06 30.77 23.26
N ASN A 214 -8.24 30.80 22.19
CA ASN A 214 -8.07 31.96 21.32
C ASN A 214 -8.31 31.67 19.82
N PRO A 215 -9.43 31.04 19.43
CA PRO A 215 -9.64 30.57 18.05
C PRO A 215 -9.63 31.70 17.01
N LYS A 216 -10.18 32.86 17.36
CA LYS A 216 -10.16 34.04 16.47
C LYS A 216 -8.73 34.52 16.20
N LEU A 217 -7.95 34.70 17.27
CA LEU A 217 -6.57 35.16 17.18
C LEU A 217 -5.71 34.18 16.36
N VAL A 218 -5.88 32.88 16.58
CA VAL A 218 -5.19 31.84 15.80
C VAL A 218 -5.55 31.92 14.32
N ASN A 219 -6.84 32.02 13.98
CA ASN A 219 -7.29 32.09 12.60
C ASN A 219 -6.80 33.38 11.89
N ASP A 220 -6.86 34.51 12.59
CA ASP A 220 -6.36 35.79 12.09
C ASP A 220 -4.83 35.75 11.89
N PHE A 221 -4.09 35.11 12.81
CA PHE A 221 -2.64 34.92 12.69
C PHE A 221 -2.28 34.06 11.48
N ILE A 222 -2.98 32.93 11.26
CA ILE A 222 -2.80 32.07 10.08
C ILE A 222 -3.06 32.87 8.79
N LYS A 223 -4.16 33.63 8.74
CA LYS A 223 -4.57 34.42 7.59
C LYS A 223 -3.52 35.48 7.22
N ALA A 224 -3.05 36.24 8.21
CA ALA A 224 -1.99 37.23 8.01
C ALA A 224 -0.69 36.57 7.54
N SER A 225 -0.28 35.48 8.20
CA SER A 225 0.93 34.73 7.85
C SER A 225 0.89 34.20 6.41
N THR A 226 -0.26 33.66 5.98
CA THR A 226 -0.45 33.12 4.63
C THR A 226 -0.41 34.23 3.56
N ARG A 227 -1.02 35.39 3.85
CA ARG A 227 -0.89 36.59 3.00
C ARG A 227 0.56 37.05 2.89
N GLY A 228 1.29 37.06 3.99
CA GLY A 228 2.70 37.42 4.00
C GLY A 228 3.56 36.44 3.21
N TRP A 229 3.33 35.13 3.31
CA TRP A 229 4.00 34.12 2.49
C TRP A 229 3.73 34.29 1.00
N LYS A 230 2.47 34.51 0.61
CA LYS A 230 2.12 34.82 -0.77
C LYS A 230 2.87 36.05 -1.27
N TYR A 231 2.90 37.11 -0.46
CA TYR A 231 3.61 38.34 -0.81
C TYR A 231 5.13 38.14 -0.95
N ALA A 232 5.75 37.41 -0.02
CA ALA A 232 7.18 37.14 -0.02
C ALA A 232 7.64 36.41 -1.29
N ILE A 233 6.84 35.44 -1.73
CA ILE A 233 7.07 34.66 -2.96
C ILE A 233 6.90 35.52 -4.22
N ASP A 234 5.86 36.34 -4.25
CA ASP A 234 5.55 37.19 -5.41
C ASP A 234 6.51 38.40 -5.51
N ASN A 235 7.20 38.77 -4.42
CA ASN A 235 8.04 39.97 -4.31
C ASN A 235 9.41 39.66 -3.67
N ILE A 236 10.17 38.74 -4.28
CA ILE A 236 11.45 38.24 -3.75
C ILE A 236 12.45 39.36 -3.44
N ASN A 237 12.69 40.27 -4.39
CA ASN A 237 13.73 41.31 -4.23
C ASN A 237 13.44 42.25 -3.05
N GLU A 238 12.20 42.71 -2.94
CA GLU A 238 11.78 43.57 -1.84
C GLU A 238 11.86 42.85 -0.49
N THR A 239 11.44 41.58 -0.48
CA THR A 239 11.53 40.73 0.72
C THR A 239 12.97 40.58 1.18
N VAL A 240 13.91 40.35 0.26
CA VAL A 240 15.35 40.26 0.54
C VAL A 240 15.88 41.59 1.07
N ASP A 241 15.45 42.73 0.52
CA ASP A 241 15.84 44.06 1.00
C ASP A 241 15.39 44.33 2.45
N ILE A 242 14.18 43.93 2.79
CA ILE A 242 13.64 44.04 4.14
C ILE A 242 14.40 43.13 5.11
N LEU A 243 14.64 41.86 4.73
CA LEU A 243 15.42 40.94 5.54
C LEU A 243 16.83 41.47 5.78
N TYR A 244 17.51 41.92 4.73
CA TYR A 244 18.87 42.46 4.80
C TYR A 244 18.99 43.69 5.72
N SER A 245 18.01 44.61 5.65
CA SER A 245 18.04 45.88 6.38
C SER A 245 17.52 45.81 7.82
N LYS A 246 16.57 44.91 8.11
CA LYS A 246 15.87 44.86 9.41
C LYS A 246 16.01 43.54 10.16
N TYR A 247 16.20 42.41 9.46
CA TYR A 247 16.13 41.06 10.03
C TYR A 247 17.35 40.22 9.62
N ASN A 248 18.55 40.71 9.96
CA ASN A 248 19.82 40.10 9.54
C ASN A 248 20.80 39.92 10.71
N SER A 249 20.34 39.26 11.78
CA SER A 249 21.15 38.96 12.98
C SER A 249 22.42 38.15 12.68
N GLN A 250 22.42 37.41 11.57
CA GLN A 250 23.51 36.55 11.13
C GLN A 250 24.52 37.26 10.19
N ASN A 251 24.34 38.56 9.90
CA ASN A 251 25.19 39.35 8.99
C ASN A 251 25.35 38.73 7.59
N LYS A 252 24.28 38.14 7.04
CA LYS A 252 24.25 37.56 5.70
C LYS A 252 24.34 38.65 4.63
N THR A 253 25.04 38.35 3.54
CA THR A 253 25.07 39.22 2.35
C THR A 253 23.74 39.20 1.62
N LYS A 254 23.40 40.29 0.92
CA LYS A 254 22.18 40.35 0.10
C LYS A 254 22.09 39.21 -0.93
N ASP A 255 23.21 38.82 -1.53
CA ASP A 255 23.29 37.70 -2.48
C ASP A 255 22.99 36.34 -1.83
N ALA A 256 23.39 36.15 -0.57
CA ALA A 256 23.07 34.93 0.19
C ALA A 256 21.58 34.82 0.47
N LEU A 257 20.95 35.94 0.89
CA LEU A 257 19.51 36.00 1.12
C LEU A 257 18.71 35.83 -0.19
N LEU A 258 19.22 36.34 -1.32
CA LEU A 258 18.61 36.12 -2.63
C LEU A 258 18.73 34.65 -3.08
N PHE A 259 19.88 34.02 -2.83
CA PHE A 259 20.06 32.58 -3.05
C PHE A 259 19.05 31.76 -2.23
N GLU A 260 18.93 32.05 -0.93
CA GLU A 260 17.94 31.41 -0.07
C GLU A 260 16.51 31.57 -0.59
N ALA A 261 16.17 32.77 -1.06
CA ALA A 261 14.85 33.06 -1.60
C ALA A 261 14.49 32.20 -2.81
N ILE A 262 15.44 32.05 -3.74
CA ILE A 262 15.28 31.27 -4.96
C ILE A 262 15.21 29.78 -4.64
N GLU A 263 16.11 29.28 -3.79
CA GLU A 263 16.15 27.86 -3.44
C GLU A 263 14.93 27.43 -2.62
N SER A 264 14.43 28.29 -1.72
CA SER A 264 13.24 28.03 -0.90
C SER A 264 11.99 27.69 -1.73
N GLN A 265 11.86 28.24 -2.95
CA GLN A 265 10.73 27.94 -3.84
C GLN A 265 10.62 26.45 -4.19
N LYS A 266 11.75 25.73 -4.24
CA LYS A 266 11.80 24.29 -4.54
C LYS A 266 11.18 23.44 -3.43
N PHE A 267 11.07 23.98 -2.22
CA PHE A 267 10.58 23.29 -1.03
C PHE A 267 9.18 23.75 -0.61
N ILE A 268 8.82 25.00 -0.92
CA ILE A 268 7.46 25.54 -0.72
C ILE A 268 6.44 24.87 -1.65
N LEU A 269 6.81 24.60 -2.91
CA LEU A 269 5.96 23.91 -3.90
C LEU A 269 4.57 24.55 -4.10
N SER A 270 4.49 25.88 -4.04
CA SER A 270 3.23 26.66 -4.13
C SER A 270 2.45 26.51 -5.45
N LYS A 271 3.09 25.97 -6.50
CA LYS A 271 2.42 25.61 -7.76
C LYS A 271 1.57 24.34 -7.66
N TYR A 272 1.85 23.49 -6.69
CA TYR A 272 1.23 22.17 -6.53
C TYR A 272 0.38 22.06 -5.26
N TYR A 273 0.72 22.84 -4.23
CA TYR A 273 0.02 22.83 -2.95
C TYR A 273 -0.45 24.22 -2.58
N GLU A 274 -1.61 24.27 -1.92
CA GLU A 274 -2.14 25.51 -1.36
C GLU A 274 -1.24 26.00 -0.21
N LEU A 275 -0.91 27.30 -0.23
CA LEU A 275 -0.06 27.91 0.79
C LEU A 275 -0.73 27.85 2.17
N GLY A 276 0.02 27.39 3.17
CA GLY A 276 -0.45 27.26 4.54
C GLY A 276 -1.31 26.02 4.81
N LYS A 277 -1.82 25.33 3.78
CA LYS A 277 -2.67 24.13 3.98
C LYS A 277 -1.88 22.96 4.55
N VAL A 278 -2.43 22.29 5.55
CA VAL A 278 -1.85 21.08 6.14
C VAL A 278 -2.41 19.85 5.41
N GLU A 279 -1.53 18.99 4.90
CA GLU A 279 -1.92 17.80 4.13
C GLU A 279 -2.00 16.56 5.04
N GLU A 280 -3.21 16.21 5.46
CA GLU A 280 -3.47 15.12 6.41
C GLU A 280 -2.91 13.76 5.95
N ASP A 281 -3.08 13.40 4.68
CA ASP A 281 -2.53 12.16 4.12
C ASP A 281 -1.00 12.09 4.25
N LYS A 282 -0.33 13.24 4.15
CA LYS A 282 1.12 13.33 4.29
C LYS A 282 1.52 13.16 5.75
N LEU A 283 0.80 13.79 6.67
CA LEU A 283 1.01 13.61 8.11
C LEU A 283 0.77 12.15 8.56
N ASN A 284 -0.28 11.50 8.05
CA ASN A 284 -0.56 10.09 8.35
C ASN A 284 0.59 9.17 7.92
N LYS A 285 1.18 9.41 6.74
CA LYS A 285 2.36 8.65 6.27
C LYS A 285 3.58 8.89 7.16
N MET A 286 3.86 10.14 7.53
CA MET A 286 4.96 10.47 8.44
C MET A 286 4.75 9.86 9.82
N ALA A 287 3.54 9.95 10.38
CA ALA A 287 3.21 9.39 11.69
C ALA A 287 3.44 7.88 11.74
N LYS A 288 3.02 7.16 10.68
CA LYS A 288 3.29 5.73 10.56
C LYS A 288 4.79 5.45 10.58
N LEU A 289 5.57 6.23 9.83
CA LEU A 289 7.03 6.08 9.80
C LEU A 289 7.69 6.39 11.16
N TYR A 290 7.24 7.43 11.89
CA TYR A 290 7.73 7.70 13.25
C TYR A 290 7.52 6.51 14.19
N ILE A 291 6.38 5.80 14.08
CA ILE A 291 6.12 4.58 14.85
C ILE A 291 7.01 3.43 14.38
N GLU A 292 7.14 3.22 13.06
CA GLU A 292 7.98 2.16 12.48
C GLU A 292 9.47 2.32 12.86
N LEU A 293 9.95 3.56 12.99
CA LEU A 293 11.32 3.87 13.42
C LEU A 293 11.52 3.82 14.95
N GLY A 294 10.47 3.55 15.74
CA GLY A 294 10.55 3.54 17.21
C GLY A 294 10.73 4.94 17.82
N LEU A 295 10.44 6.00 17.07
CA LEU A 295 10.49 7.39 17.52
C LEU A 295 9.16 7.86 18.14
N ALA A 296 8.14 7.00 18.14
CA ALA A 296 6.87 7.20 18.81
C ALA A 296 6.17 5.87 19.14
N ASP A 297 5.55 5.79 20.32
CA ASP A 297 5.00 4.52 20.84
C ASP A 297 3.48 4.37 20.70
N LYS A 298 2.75 5.45 20.41
CA LYS A 298 1.28 5.46 20.45
C LYS A 298 0.68 5.87 19.12
N GLN A 299 -0.28 5.08 18.65
CA GLN A 299 -1.16 5.47 17.56
C GLN A 299 -2.19 6.47 18.10
N ARG A 300 -2.05 7.76 17.74
CA ARG A 300 -3.05 8.81 17.99
C ARG A 300 -3.75 9.19 16.69
N ASN A 301 -4.96 9.74 16.79
CA ASN A 301 -5.66 10.28 15.64
C ASN A 301 -4.92 11.54 15.12
N ILE A 302 -4.31 11.45 13.94
CA ILE A 302 -3.56 12.57 13.35
C ILE A 302 -4.49 13.75 13.02
N SER A 303 -5.75 13.48 12.68
CA SER A 303 -6.72 14.54 12.40
C SER A 303 -6.89 15.51 13.57
N SER A 304 -6.70 15.06 14.83
CA SER A 304 -6.84 15.93 16.00
C SER A 304 -5.63 16.85 16.25
N MET A 305 -4.49 16.60 15.59
CA MET A 305 -3.33 17.50 15.62
C MET A 305 -3.47 18.61 14.58
N ILE A 306 -4.37 18.48 13.62
CA ILE A 306 -4.57 19.49 12.59
C ILE A 306 -5.55 20.51 13.15
N TYR A 307 -5.15 21.78 13.24
CA TYR A 307 -6.10 22.84 13.55
C TYR A 307 -7.20 22.75 12.50
N PRO A 308 -8.49 22.84 12.88
CA PRO A 308 -9.59 22.91 11.93
C PRO A 308 -9.50 24.22 11.17
N ASN A 309 -8.50 24.29 10.30
CA ASN A 309 -8.22 25.34 9.37
C ASN A 309 -9.06 25.02 8.16
N ASN A 310 -10.37 25.06 8.39
CA ASN A 310 -11.32 25.22 7.35
C ASN A 310 -11.00 26.59 6.76
N ILE A 311 -10.25 26.63 5.66
CA ILE A 311 -10.29 27.77 4.75
C ILE A 311 -11.77 28.04 4.37
N SER A 312 -12.65 27.02 4.48
CA SER A 312 -14.12 27.11 4.54
C SER A 312 -14.69 28.03 5.65
N ASN A 313 -14.11 28.07 6.87
CA ASN A 313 -14.51 28.97 7.96
C ASN A 313 -14.11 30.43 7.69
N SER A 314 -13.09 30.69 6.87
CA SER A 314 -12.75 32.05 6.43
C SER A 314 -13.83 32.70 5.54
N LEU A 315 -14.81 31.90 5.09
CA LEU A 315 -15.99 32.32 4.33
C LEU A 315 -17.27 32.41 5.20
N LEU A 316 -17.21 32.11 6.50
CA LEU A 316 -18.37 32.16 7.38
C LEU A 316 -18.62 33.55 7.97
N THR A 317 -19.88 33.97 8.02
CA THR A 317 -20.29 35.23 8.62
C THR A 317 -20.37 35.12 10.14
N ILE A 318 -20.36 36.26 10.84
CA ILE A 318 -20.54 36.30 12.30
C ILE A 318 -21.88 35.67 12.71
N GLU A 319 -22.92 35.84 11.88
CA GLU A 319 -24.24 35.24 12.10
C GLU A 319 -24.22 33.71 11.99
N GLU A 320 -23.46 33.16 11.04
CA GLU A 320 -23.26 31.72 10.87
C GLU A 320 -22.48 31.11 12.06
N LEU A 321 -21.42 31.78 12.51
CA LEU A 321 -20.67 31.35 13.69
C LEU A 321 -21.51 31.36 14.97
N LYS A 322 -22.34 32.39 15.15
CA LYS A 322 -23.29 32.45 16.27
C LYS A 322 -24.34 31.34 16.17
N PHE A 323 -24.89 31.09 14.98
CA PHE A 323 -25.86 30.03 14.76
C PHE A 323 -25.32 28.64 15.12
N ILE A 324 -24.08 28.32 14.71
CA ILE A 324 -23.40 27.06 15.06
C ILE A 324 -23.32 26.90 16.58
N LYS A 325 -22.95 27.96 17.30
CA LYS A 325 -22.86 27.95 18.77
C LYS A 325 -24.22 27.78 19.45
N ASP A 326 -25.25 28.46 18.96
CA ASP A 326 -26.58 28.49 19.57
C ASP A 326 -27.42 27.22 19.24
N ASN A 327 -27.03 26.45 18.20
CA ASN A 327 -27.75 25.26 17.73
C ASN A 327 -26.80 24.06 17.61
N PRO A 328 -26.26 23.54 18.72
CA PRO A 328 -25.20 22.52 18.67
C PRO A 328 -25.68 21.14 18.18
N GLU A 329 -26.99 20.87 18.20
CA GLU A 329 -27.58 19.61 17.73
C GLU A 329 -28.52 19.85 16.54
N ILE A 330 -28.35 19.06 15.48
CA ILE A 330 -29.18 19.08 14.27
C ILE A 330 -29.84 17.71 14.10
N ILE A 331 -31.18 17.72 14.02
CA ILE A 331 -31.99 16.52 13.79
C ILE A 331 -32.22 16.35 12.29
N ILE A 332 -31.81 15.21 11.74
CA ILE A 332 -31.89 14.90 10.31
C ILE A 332 -32.85 13.74 10.11
N GLY A 333 -33.87 13.95 9.29
CA GLY A 333 -34.78 12.90 8.84
C GLY A 333 -34.20 12.20 7.63
N SER A 334 -34.12 10.87 7.70
CA SER A 334 -33.67 10.02 6.60
C SER A 334 -34.69 8.91 6.33
N ASP A 335 -34.73 8.44 5.08
CA ASP A 335 -35.43 7.19 4.77
C ASP A 335 -34.65 6.00 5.35
N ASN A 336 -35.32 4.89 5.61
CA ASN A 336 -34.69 3.66 6.10
C ASN A 336 -34.53 2.57 5.04
N SER A 337 -35.08 2.78 3.83
CA SER A 337 -35.20 1.77 2.78
C SER A 337 -34.72 2.25 1.40
N TYR A 338 -34.23 3.49 1.29
CA TYR A 338 -33.90 4.14 0.01
C TYR A 338 -32.41 4.05 -0.37
N ALA A 339 -31.91 2.81 -0.44
CA ALA A 339 -30.51 2.55 -0.80
C ALA A 339 -30.22 2.84 -2.30
N PRO A 340 -29.04 3.39 -2.67
CA PRO A 340 -27.87 3.64 -1.82
C PRO A 340 -27.84 5.03 -1.17
N LEU A 341 -28.93 5.81 -1.25
CA LEU A 341 -28.94 7.21 -0.86
C LEU A 341 -29.17 7.41 0.65
N ASP A 342 -30.24 6.82 1.20
CA ASP A 342 -30.60 6.82 2.62
C ASP A 342 -31.23 5.49 3.03
N PHE A 343 -30.57 4.71 3.88
CA PHE A 343 -31.11 3.45 4.38
C PHE A 343 -30.47 3.04 5.71
N LEU A 344 -31.04 2.03 6.38
CA LEU A 344 -30.46 1.47 7.60
C LEU A 344 -29.45 0.36 7.29
N LEU A 345 -28.25 0.48 7.85
CA LEU A 345 -27.27 -0.59 7.92
C LEU A 345 -26.90 -0.83 9.38
N ASN A 346 -27.10 -2.04 9.88
CA ASN A 346 -26.89 -2.41 11.29
C ASN A 346 -27.64 -1.50 12.30
N GLY A 347 -28.80 -0.97 11.91
CA GLY A 347 -29.61 -0.09 12.76
C GLY A 347 -29.21 1.39 12.73
N GLU A 348 -28.19 1.78 11.95
CA GLU A 348 -27.78 3.17 11.77
C GLU A 348 -28.13 3.70 10.38
N SER A 349 -28.58 4.96 10.29
CA SER A 349 -28.78 5.64 9.02
C SER A 349 -27.46 5.76 8.27
N THR A 350 -27.44 5.35 7.01
CA THR A 350 -26.28 5.41 6.12
C THR A 350 -26.71 5.57 4.66
N GLY A 351 -25.75 5.77 3.77
CA GLY A 351 -25.97 6.01 2.34
C GLY A 351 -25.29 7.29 1.87
N TYR A 352 -25.32 7.55 0.57
CA TYR A 352 -24.63 8.68 -0.04
C TYR A 352 -25.06 10.02 0.55
N SER A 353 -26.37 10.25 0.68
CA SER A 353 -26.91 11.53 1.16
C SER A 353 -26.70 11.70 2.67
N VAL A 354 -26.87 10.62 3.45
CA VAL A 354 -26.54 10.58 4.88
C VAL A 354 -25.06 10.91 5.12
N ASP A 355 -24.15 10.22 4.44
CA ASP A 355 -22.72 10.40 4.64
C ASP A 355 -22.25 11.79 4.15
N LEU A 356 -22.86 12.32 3.08
CA LEU A 356 -22.58 13.67 2.59
C LEU A 356 -22.95 14.74 3.62
N ILE A 357 -24.20 14.72 4.11
CA ILE A 357 -24.67 15.74 5.06
C ILE A 357 -23.92 15.62 6.39
N LYS A 358 -23.60 14.39 6.80
CA LYS A 358 -22.76 14.11 7.96
C LYS A 358 -21.40 14.75 7.81
N MET A 359 -20.71 14.49 6.69
CA MET A 359 -19.39 15.05 6.39
C MET A 359 -19.40 16.57 6.38
N ILE A 360 -20.45 17.20 5.84
CA ILE A 360 -20.57 18.66 5.77
C ILE A 360 -20.80 19.28 7.15
N LEU A 361 -21.75 18.77 7.93
CA LEU A 361 -22.16 19.42 9.18
C LEU A 361 -21.24 19.08 10.35
N GLU A 362 -20.64 17.89 10.37
CA GLU A 362 -19.59 17.56 11.35
C GLU A 362 -18.34 18.43 11.14
N GLU A 363 -18.03 18.82 9.89
CA GLU A 363 -16.93 19.76 9.59
C GLU A 363 -17.16 21.16 10.19
N TYR A 364 -18.42 21.54 10.44
CA TYR A 364 -18.80 22.76 11.17
C TYR A 364 -19.00 22.56 12.68
N GLY A 365 -18.82 21.34 13.21
CA GLY A 365 -18.89 21.03 14.64
C GLY A 365 -20.29 20.75 15.20
N PHE A 366 -21.29 20.50 14.33
CA PHE A 366 -22.63 20.10 14.79
C PHE A 366 -22.63 18.66 15.31
N LYS A 367 -23.41 18.39 16.37
CA LYS A 367 -23.84 17.03 16.74
C LYS A 367 -25.04 16.65 15.90
N LEU A 368 -25.00 15.49 15.27
CA LEU A 368 -26.05 15.06 14.35
C LEU A 368 -26.86 13.93 14.97
N LYS A 369 -28.19 14.07 14.93
CA LYS A 369 -29.13 13.02 15.35
C LYS A 369 -29.97 12.62 14.15
N PHE A 370 -29.75 11.41 13.65
CA PHE A 370 -30.56 10.84 12.58
C PHE A 370 -31.84 10.23 13.14
N LYS A 371 -32.98 10.54 12.53
CA LYS A 371 -34.29 9.95 12.79
C LYS A 371 -34.73 9.23 11.52
N PRO A 372 -34.50 7.90 11.43
CA PRO A 372 -34.93 7.11 10.27
C PRO A 372 -36.46 6.95 10.29
N TYR A 373 -37.08 6.96 9.11
CA TYR A 373 -38.52 6.79 8.97
C TYR A 373 -38.85 5.61 8.04
N ASP A 374 -39.77 4.75 8.47
CA ASP A 374 -40.35 3.69 7.61
C ASP A 374 -41.26 4.26 6.51
N LYS A 375 -41.83 5.44 6.75
CA LYS A 375 -42.78 6.09 5.84
C LYS A 375 -42.37 7.55 5.65
N TRP A 376 -42.00 7.90 4.43
CA TRP A 376 -41.52 9.24 4.09
C TRP A 376 -42.50 10.37 4.46
N HIS A 377 -43.80 10.14 4.35
CA HIS A 377 -44.82 11.12 4.76
C HIS A 377 -44.72 11.53 6.25
N ASN A 378 -44.29 10.62 7.13
CA ASN A 378 -44.07 10.93 8.54
C ASN A 378 -42.84 11.82 8.72
N ALA A 379 -41.78 11.60 7.95
CA ALA A 379 -40.60 12.46 7.93
C ALA A 379 -40.98 13.90 7.54
N VAL A 380 -41.81 14.04 6.50
CA VAL A 380 -42.33 15.34 6.04
C VAL A 380 -43.20 16.00 7.11
N ASN A 381 -44.08 15.26 7.78
CA ASN A 381 -44.94 15.81 8.84
C ASN A 381 -44.13 16.32 10.04
N ASP A 382 -43.13 15.57 10.48
CA ASP A 382 -42.26 15.98 11.59
C ASP A 382 -41.37 17.17 11.18
N PHE A 383 -40.91 17.21 9.92
CA PHE A 383 -40.21 18.37 9.38
C PHE A 383 -41.08 19.63 9.36
N LEU A 384 -42.35 19.52 8.95
CA LEU A 384 -43.31 20.63 8.96
C LEU A 384 -43.69 21.10 10.37
N LYS A 385 -43.59 20.24 11.38
CA LYS A 385 -43.76 20.57 12.80
C LYS A 385 -42.48 21.10 13.47
N ASN A 386 -41.40 21.29 12.71
CA ASN A 386 -40.07 21.68 13.19
C ASN A 386 -39.41 20.66 14.14
N GLU A 387 -39.88 19.41 14.20
CA GLU A 387 -39.25 18.32 14.95
C GLU A 387 -38.00 17.76 14.25
N VAL A 388 -37.93 17.93 12.92
CA VAL A 388 -36.77 17.59 12.08
C VAL A 388 -36.27 18.86 11.40
N ASN A 389 -34.95 19.05 11.33
CA ASN A 389 -34.33 20.25 10.78
C ASN A 389 -34.00 20.11 9.30
N ILE A 390 -33.62 18.91 8.86
CA ILE A 390 -33.17 18.60 7.50
C ILE A 390 -33.82 17.30 7.04
N LEU A 391 -34.32 17.27 5.80
CA LEU A 391 -34.67 16.04 5.08
C LEU A 391 -33.60 15.74 4.03
N THR A 392 -33.23 14.47 3.92
CA THR A 392 -32.22 13.92 3.00
C THR A 392 -32.87 13.30 1.76
N SER A 393 -32.08 13.13 0.68
CA SER A 393 -32.49 12.53 -0.60
C SER A 393 -33.80 13.01 -1.21
N VAL A 394 -34.10 14.30 -1.09
CA VAL A 394 -35.35 14.86 -1.63
C VAL A 394 -35.16 15.24 -3.10
N PHE A 395 -36.08 14.81 -3.95
CA PHE A 395 -36.16 15.28 -5.32
C PHE A 395 -36.54 16.76 -5.39
N GLN A 396 -35.76 17.54 -6.13
CA GLN A 396 -36.05 18.95 -6.36
C GLN A 396 -37.40 19.11 -7.08
N SER A 397 -38.38 19.74 -6.40
CA SER A 397 -39.70 20.02 -6.95
C SER A 397 -40.32 21.30 -6.37
N ASN A 398 -41.26 21.90 -7.11
CA ASN A 398 -41.98 23.11 -6.71
C ASN A 398 -42.76 22.95 -5.38
N LYS A 399 -43.02 21.71 -4.94
CA LYS A 399 -43.76 21.36 -3.71
C LYS A 399 -43.03 21.86 -2.46
N TYR A 400 -41.70 21.77 -2.43
CA TYR A 400 -40.88 22.12 -1.25
C TYR A 400 -40.33 23.56 -1.30
N GLU A 401 -40.03 24.08 -2.49
CA GLU A 401 -39.46 25.44 -2.67
C GLU A 401 -40.35 26.56 -2.10
N LYS A 402 -41.68 26.35 -2.02
CA LYS A 402 -42.61 27.33 -1.43
C LYS A 402 -42.63 27.28 0.11
N LYS A 403 -42.33 26.12 0.71
CA LYS A 403 -42.56 25.82 2.14
C LYS A 403 -41.28 25.62 2.95
N ALA A 404 -40.12 25.50 2.31
CA ALA A 404 -38.84 25.23 2.96
C ALA A 404 -37.68 25.94 2.24
N ASN A 405 -36.51 25.98 2.88
CA ASN A 405 -35.26 26.32 2.20
C ASN A 405 -34.72 25.07 1.50
N THR A 406 -34.12 25.21 0.33
CA THR A 406 -33.52 24.10 -0.42
C THR A 406 -32.02 24.33 -0.61
N SER A 407 -31.24 23.27 -0.53
CA SER A 407 -29.82 23.33 -0.88
C SER A 407 -29.63 23.40 -2.39
N ILE A 408 -28.41 23.74 -2.82
CA ILE A 408 -27.98 23.44 -4.18
C ILE A 408 -27.98 21.92 -4.40
N PRO A 409 -28.21 21.44 -5.64
CA PRO A 409 -28.09 20.04 -6.00
C PRO A 409 -26.73 19.46 -5.61
N TYR A 410 -26.71 18.29 -4.98
CA TYR A 410 -25.48 17.58 -4.65
C TYR A 410 -25.29 16.27 -5.42
N LEU A 411 -26.35 15.78 -6.07
CA LEU A 411 -26.34 14.59 -6.89
C LEU A 411 -27.42 14.73 -7.96
N SER A 412 -27.14 14.27 -9.17
CA SER A 412 -28.07 14.27 -10.29
C SER A 412 -28.22 12.84 -10.80
N ALA A 413 -29.45 12.39 -11.03
CA ALA A 413 -29.76 11.06 -11.53
C ALA A 413 -30.70 11.14 -12.73
N GLN A 414 -30.67 10.12 -13.58
CA GLN A 414 -31.60 10.00 -14.70
C GLN A 414 -32.75 9.12 -14.29
N ASP A 415 -33.98 9.53 -14.60
CA ASP A 415 -35.11 8.64 -14.43
C ASP A 415 -35.09 7.57 -15.51
N ILE A 416 -35.41 6.36 -15.10
CA ILE A 416 -35.54 5.24 -16.00
C ILE A 416 -36.84 4.48 -15.75
N ILE A 417 -37.30 3.83 -16.80
CA ILE A 417 -38.28 2.76 -16.74
C ILE A 417 -37.49 1.45 -16.82
N LEU A 418 -37.66 0.58 -15.83
CA LEU A 418 -37.05 -0.73 -15.80
C LEU A 418 -38.04 -1.79 -16.27
N VAL A 419 -37.66 -2.54 -17.30
CA VAL A 419 -38.45 -3.63 -17.90
C VAL A 419 -37.63 -4.90 -18.01
N ARG A 420 -38.25 -6.03 -18.38
CA ARG A 420 -37.52 -7.26 -18.74
C ARG A 420 -36.85 -7.11 -20.11
N LYS A 421 -35.66 -7.70 -20.29
CA LYS A 421 -34.99 -7.81 -21.61
C LYS A 421 -35.92 -8.51 -22.60
N GLY A 422 -36.05 -7.94 -23.80
CA GLY A 422 -36.95 -8.43 -24.85
C GLY A 422 -38.40 -7.92 -24.75
N TYR A 423 -38.75 -7.17 -23.71
CA TYR A 423 -40.05 -6.54 -23.59
C TYR A 423 -40.07 -5.21 -24.37
N ASN A 424 -40.68 -5.21 -25.56
CA ASN A 424 -40.62 -4.09 -26.52
C ASN A 424 -41.86 -3.19 -26.52
N GLU A 425 -42.88 -3.51 -25.71
CA GLU A 425 -44.14 -2.75 -25.66
C GLU A 425 -44.03 -1.42 -24.90
N ILE A 426 -42.97 -1.23 -24.11
CA ILE A 426 -42.71 0.00 -23.36
C ILE A 426 -41.40 0.58 -23.89
N THR A 427 -41.47 1.79 -24.43
CA THR A 427 -40.33 2.55 -24.97
C THR A 427 -40.23 3.94 -24.35
N ASN A 428 -41.34 4.43 -23.79
CA ASN A 428 -41.43 5.68 -23.04
C ASN A 428 -42.53 5.59 -21.97
N ALA A 429 -42.74 6.66 -21.19
CA ALA A 429 -43.69 6.63 -20.09
C ALA A 429 -45.16 6.61 -20.53
N TYR A 430 -45.51 7.17 -21.69
CA TYR A 430 -46.88 7.08 -22.18
C TYR A 430 -47.31 5.64 -22.44
N ASP A 431 -46.35 4.76 -22.77
CA ASP A 431 -46.56 3.33 -22.98
C ASP A 431 -46.86 2.55 -21.67
N LEU A 432 -46.70 3.19 -20.50
CA LEU A 432 -47.08 2.62 -19.21
C LEU A 432 -48.61 2.56 -19.02
N SER A 433 -49.38 3.26 -19.87
CA SER A 433 -50.83 3.29 -19.78
C SER A 433 -51.43 1.88 -19.96
N GLY A 434 -52.25 1.45 -19.00
CA GLY A 434 -52.85 0.12 -18.94
C GLY A 434 -51.91 -1.02 -18.54
N LYS A 435 -50.62 -0.75 -18.26
CA LYS A 435 -49.64 -1.73 -17.80
C LYS A 435 -49.67 -1.91 -16.29
N THR A 436 -49.12 -3.02 -15.80
CA THR A 436 -48.93 -3.27 -14.37
C THR A 436 -47.58 -2.68 -13.93
N ILE A 437 -47.62 -1.62 -13.13
CA ILE A 437 -46.41 -0.93 -12.67
C ILE A 437 -46.21 -1.20 -11.18
N ALA A 438 -45.05 -1.76 -10.83
CA ALA A 438 -44.69 -2.00 -9.43
C ALA A 438 -44.06 -0.74 -8.84
N LEU A 439 -44.68 -0.16 -7.80
CA LEU A 439 -44.13 0.98 -7.07
C LEU A 439 -44.53 0.89 -5.59
N PRO A 440 -43.70 1.36 -4.65
CA PRO A 440 -44.10 1.50 -3.26
C PRO A 440 -45.32 2.41 -3.11
N LYS A 441 -46.07 2.22 -2.02
CA LYS A 441 -47.18 3.11 -1.68
C LYS A 441 -46.66 4.50 -1.29
N ASP A 442 -47.33 5.56 -1.73
CA ASP A 442 -46.99 6.96 -1.42
C ASP A 442 -45.59 7.40 -1.92
N TYR A 443 -45.12 6.78 -3.01
CA TYR A 443 -43.81 7.03 -3.61
C TYR A 443 -43.81 8.23 -4.57
N SER A 444 -42.72 8.99 -4.67
CA SER A 444 -42.70 10.24 -5.48
C SER A 444 -42.99 10.01 -6.97
N TYR A 445 -42.52 8.90 -7.53
CA TYR A 445 -42.81 8.56 -8.93
C TYR A 445 -44.28 8.18 -9.16
N LEU A 446 -45.01 7.74 -8.13
CA LEU A 446 -46.45 7.46 -8.24
C LEU A 446 -47.23 8.75 -8.51
N ASP A 447 -47.00 9.78 -7.68
CA ASP A 447 -47.60 11.11 -7.86
C ASP A 447 -47.23 11.69 -9.22
N PHE A 448 -45.96 11.59 -9.62
CA PHE A 448 -45.45 12.10 -10.88
C PHE A 448 -46.13 11.48 -12.11
N LEU A 449 -46.30 10.15 -12.14
CA LEU A 449 -46.96 9.47 -13.25
C LEU A 449 -48.45 9.85 -13.35
N ILE A 450 -49.13 9.97 -12.21
CA ILE A 450 -50.55 10.37 -12.13
C ILE A 450 -50.75 11.83 -12.55
N GLU A 451 -49.91 12.76 -12.07
CA GLU A 451 -49.96 14.19 -12.41
C GLU A 451 -49.74 14.44 -13.91
N ASN A 452 -48.98 13.57 -14.57
CA ASN A 452 -48.75 13.59 -16.02
C ASN A 452 -49.80 12.79 -16.83
N GLY A 453 -50.87 12.32 -16.19
CA GLY A 453 -52.02 11.72 -16.85
C GLY A 453 -51.82 10.28 -17.33
N ILE A 454 -50.87 9.52 -16.74
CA ILE A 454 -50.74 8.08 -17.04
C ILE A 454 -51.70 7.28 -16.16
N GLU A 455 -52.59 6.52 -16.81
CA GLU A 455 -53.48 5.57 -16.15
C GLU A 455 -52.90 4.16 -16.21
N PHE A 456 -52.54 3.54 -15.06
CA PHE A 456 -51.91 2.23 -15.01
C PHE A 456 -52.41 1.37 -13.84
N ASN A 457 -52.18 0.06 -13.90
CA ASN A 457 -52.49 -0.86 -12.81
C ASN A 457 -51.35 -0.83 -11.79
N HIS A 458 -51.56 -0.19 -10.63
CA HIS A 458 -50.53 -0.07 -9.59
C HIS A 458 -50.40 -1.37 -8.78
N LEU A 459 -49.28 -2.09 -8.96
CA LEU A 459 -48.87 -3.17 -8.07
C LEU A 459 -48.13 -2.55 -6.87
N ILE A 460 -48.80 -2.49 -5.73
CA ILE A 460 -48.24 -1.95 -4.48
C ILE A 460 -47.23 -2.96 -3.92
N VAL A 461 -46.00 -2.49 -3.67
CA VAL A 461 -44.92 -3.26 -3.02
C VAL A 461 -44.41 -2.55 -1.76
N GLU A 462 -43.62 -3.23 -0.93
CA GLU A 462 -43.10 -2.63 0.30
C GLU A 462 -41.93 -1.67 0.05
N ASN A 463 -41.07 -1.96 -0.94
CA ASN A 463 -39.88 -1.18 -1.24
C ASN A 463 -39.42 -1.37 -2.70
N MET A 464 -38.41 -0.60 -3.13
CA MET A 464 -37.92 -0.67 -4.50
C MET A 464 -37.26 -2.00 -4.87
N GLN A 465 -36.67 -2.71 -3.90
CA GLN A 465 -36.13 -4.06 -4.15
C GLN A 465 -37.25 -5.03 -4.57
N GLU A 466 -38.41 -4.94 -3.93
CA GLU A 466 -39.60 -5.72 -4.31
C GLU A 466 -40.17 -5.30 -5.66
N ALA A 467 -40.14 -4.00 -5.99
CA ALA A 467 -40.56 -3.52 -7.31
C ALA A 467 -39.71 -4.14 -8.42
N VAL A 468 -38.39 -4.11 -8.26
CA VAL A 468 -37.44 -4.72 -9.21
C VAL A 468 -37.64 -6.24 -9.30
N ASN A 469 -37.85 -6.92 -8.17
CA ASN A 469 -38.20 -8.34 -8.14
C ASN A 469 -39.50 -8.66 -8.89
N ALA A 470 -40.53 -7.83 -8.75
CA ALA A 470 -41.80 -8.01 -9.45
C ALA A 470 -41.63 -7.89 -10.98
N VAL A 471 -40.81 -6.94 -11.44
CA VAL A 471 -40.47 -6.82 -12.86
C VAL A 471 -39.64 -8.02 -13.33
N ALA A 472 -38.59 -8.39 -12.60
CA ALA A 472 -37.71 -9.51 -12.96
C ALA A 472 -38.45 -10.85 -13.04
N SER A 473 -39.45 -11.06 -12.19
CA SER A 473 -40.23 -12.30 -12.09
C SER A 473 -41.46 -12.37 -13.00
N GLY A 474 -41.81 -11.30 -13.72
CA GLY A 474 -43.01 -11.29 -14.56
C GLY A 474 -44.29 -10.81 -13.89
N LYS A 475 -44.26 -10.47 -12.60
CA LYS A 475 -45.44 -10.01 -11.84
C LYS A 475 -45.86 -8.57 -12.15
N ALA A 476 -44.92 -7.74 -12.60
CA ALA A 476 -45.17 -6.40 -13.11
C ALA A 476 -44.52 -6.22 -14.48
N ASP A 477 -45.06 -5.33 -15.29
CA ASP A 477 -44.54 -5.02 -16.63
C ASP A 477 -43.34 -4.08 -16.55
N ALA A 478 -43.39 -3.12 -15.63
CA ALA A 478 -42.30 -2.18 -15.40
C ALA A 478 -42.27 -1.64 -13.95
N THR A 479 -41.17 -0.96 -13.61
CA THR A 479 -41.07 -0.03 -12.47
C THR A 479 -40.38 1.24 -12.96
N VAL A 480 -40.58 2.36 -12.25
CA VAL A 480 -39.95 3.66 -12.58
C VAL A 480 -39.12 4.14 -11.39
N GLU A 481 -37.87 4.52 -11.65
CA GLU A 481 -36.93 4.96 -10.63
C GLU A 481 -35.69 5.62 -11.26
N SER A 482 -34.89 6.33 -10.48
CA SER A 482 -33.55 6.80 -10.84
C SER A 482 -32.56 5.66 -11.18
N ASP A 483 -31.69 5.92 -12.14
CA ASP A 483 -30.62 5.01 -12.54
C ASP A 483 -29.70 4.63 -11.38
N ILE A 484 -29.41 5.56 -10.47
CA ILE A 484 -28.60 5.32 -9.27
C ILE A 484 -29.18 4.23 -8.36
N VAL A 485 -30.47 4.30 -8.06
CA VAL A 485 -31.13 3.33 -7.17
C VAL A 485 -31.27 1.98 -7.86
N ILE A 486 -31.63 1.99 -9.15
CA ILE A 486 -31.74 0.75 -9.93
C ILE A 486 -30.40 0.06 -10.10
N ASP A 487 -29.31 0.78 -10.41
CA ASP A 487 -28.00 0.18 -10.60
C ASP A 487 -27.48 -0.45 -9.31
N TYR A 488 -27.68 0.21 -8.17
CA TYR A 488 -27.38 -0.37 -6.86
C TYR A 488 -28.16 -1.68 -6.61
N ILE A 489 -29.46 -1.70 -6.90
CA ILE A 489 -30.30 -2.88 -6.71
C ILE A 489 -29.90 -4.01 -7.67
N ILE A 490 -29.63 -3.70 -8.94
CA ILE A 490 -29.19 -4.66 -9.95
C ILE A 490 -27.86 -5.29 -9.57
N ASP A 491 -26.86 -4.48 -9.25
CA ASP A 491 -25.52 -4.96 -8.94
C ASP A 491 -25.51 -5.78 -7.64
N LYS A 492 -26.22 -5.33 -6.61
CA LYS A 492 -26.30 -6.03 -5.31
C LYS A 492 -26.95 -7.41 -5.40
N ASN A 493 -27.90 -7.59 -6.31
CA ASN A 493 -28.70 -8.82 -6.42
C ASN A 493 -28.42 -9.65 -7.68
N GLY A 494 -27.57 -9.17 -8.58
CA GLY A 494 -27.14 -9.89 -9.78
C GLY A 494 -28.25 -10.08 -10.83
N TYR A 495 -29.15 -9.11 -11.02
CA TYR A 495 -30.18 -9.23 -12.06
C TYR A 495 -29.57 -9.12 -13.47
N ILE A 496 -29.75 -10.15 -14.30
CA ILE A 496 -29.23 -10.18 -15.68
C ILE A 496 -30.31 -10.02 -16.76
N ASN A 497 -31.58 -10.15 -16.39
CA ASN A 497 -32.73 -10.20 -17.31
C ASN A 497 -33.51 -8.87 -17.42
N LEU A 498 -32.93 -7.76 -16.97
CA LEU A 498 -33.57 -6.45 -16.93
C LEU A 498 -32.94 -5.46 -17.93
N LYS A 499 -33.73 -4.51 -18.42
CA LYS A 499 -33.36 -3.44 -19.36
C LYS A 499 -33.86 -2.10 -18.82
N LYS A 500 -32.98 -1.10 -18.84
CA LYS A 500 -33.27 0.31 -18.49
C LYS A 500 -33.73 1.06 -19.73
N ILE A 501 -34.74 1.91 -19.60
CA ILE A 501 -35.25 2.81 -20.64
C ILE A 501 -35.19 4.23 -20.10
N TYR A 502 -34.39 5.09 -20.72
CA TYR A 502 -34.07 6.44 -20.22
C TYR A 502 -35.01 7.55 -20.70
N THR A 503 -36.04 7.22 -21.49
CA THR A 503 -36.97 8.21 -22.04
C THR A 503 -38.30 8.10 -21.30
N ILE A 504 -38.62 9.05 -20.41
CA ILE A 504 -39.90 9.03 -19.68
C ILE A 504 -40.93 9.88 -20.43
N PHE A 505 -40.89 11.22 -20.43
CA PHE A 505 -41.94 12.02 -21.07
C PHE A 505 -41.46 12.91 -22.24
N ASN A 506 -40.25 13.49 -22.20
CA ASN A 506 -39.71 14.24 -23.35
C ASN A 506 -38.18 14.44 -23.29
N PRO A 507 -37.39 13.99 -24.28
CA PRO A 507 -35.92 14.14 -24.28
C PRO A 507 -35.42 15.61 -24.35
N LYS A 508 -36.30 16.59 -24.63
CA LYS A 508 -35.96 18.02 -24.56
C LYS A 508 -36.12 18.65 -23.17
N VAL A 509 -36.82 17.99 -22.24
CA VAL A 509 -37.20 18.53 -20.92
C VAL A 509 -36.64 17.68 -19.78
N ASP A 510 -36.69 16.36 -19.90
CA ASP A 510 -36.24 15.44 -18.85
C ASP A 510 -34.76 15.14 -19.01
N LYS A 511 -33.89 16.00 -18.44
CA LYS A 511 -32.45 15.74 -18.48
C LYS A 511 -31.96 14.99 -17.26
N TYR A 512 -32.31 15.42 -16.04
CA TYR A 512 -31.84 14.85 -14.78
C TYR A 512 -32.73 15.33 -13.61
N HIS A 513 -33.02 14.45 -12.64
CA HIS A 513 -33.52 14.88 -11.34
C HIS A 513 -32.36 15.18 -10.39
N ASN A 514 -32.47 16.30 -9.70
CA ASN A 514 -31.49 16.75 -8.72
C ASN A 514 -31.93 16.36 -7.31
N PHE A 515 -31.05 15.67 -6.60
CA PHE A 515 -31.18 15.46 -5.17
C PHE A 515 -30.67 16.67 -4.41
N ILE A 516 -31.49 17.14 -3.48
CA ILE A 516 -31.25 18.29 -2.62
C ILE A 516 -31.49 17.93 -1.16
N PHE A 517 -30.95 18.74 -0.26
CA PHE A 517 -31.36 18.76 1.14
C PHE A 517 -32.48 19.78 1.29
N VAL A 518 -33.53 19.42 2.02
CA VAL A 518 -34.60 20.34 2.38
C VAL A 518 -34.41 20.77 3.82
N VAL A 519 -34.26 22.07 4.02
CA VAL A 519 -33.92 22.68 5.30
C VAL A 519 -35.10 23.51 5.78
N ASN A 520 -35.37 23.46 7.08
CA ASN A 520 -36.47 24.20 7.67
C ASN A 520 -36.46 25.69 7.27
N LYS A 521 -37.63 26.24 6.93
CA LYS A 521 -37.76 27.61 6.42
C LYS A 521 -37.24 28.65 7.43
N ASP A 522 -37.39 28.37 8.72
CA ASP A 522 -36.96 29.23 9.81
C ASP A 522 -35.45 29.15 10.10
N LYS A 523 -34.71 28.30 9.35
CA LYS A 523 -33.25 28.09 9.51
C LYS A 523 -32.47 28.43 8.22
N PRO A 524 -32.56 29.66 7.68
CA PRO A 524 -31.85 30.03 6.44
C PRO A 524 -30.32 29.98 6.60
N ILE A 525 -29.81 30.23 7.81
CA ILE A 525 -28.37 30.15 8.13
C ILE A 525 -27.86 28.71 8.00
N LEU A 526 -28.62 27.72 8.47
CA LEU A 526 -28.29 26.31 8.29
C LEU A 526 -28.23 25.92 6.81
N ASN A 527 -29.15 26.43 5.99
CA ASN A 527 -29.12 26.21 4.54
C ASN A 527 -27.88 26.84 3.87
N SER A 528 -27.48 28.04 4.32
CA SER A 528 -26.24 28.69 3.85
C SER A 528 -25.01 27.83 4.15
N LEU A 529 -24.91 27.29 5.37
CA LEU A 529 -23.82 26.41 5.79
C LEU A 529 -23.76 25.14 4.94
N ILE A 530 -24.90 24.49 4.70
CA ILE A 530 -24.98 23.29 3.85
C ILE A 530 -24.52 23.61 2.42
N ASN A 531 -24.97 24.74 1.85
CA ASN A 531 -24.56 25.15 0.50
C ASN A 531 -23.05 25.45 0.40
N LYS A 532 -22.45 26.06 1.42
CA LYS A 532 -21.00 26.28 1.48
C LYS A 532 -20.25 24.96 1.59
N GLY A 533 -20.74 24.03 2.41
CA GLY A 533 -20.18 22.68 2.53
C GLY A 533 -20.22 21.92 1.21
N ILE A 534 -21.37 21.90 0.51
CA ILE A 534 -21.49 21.26 -0.81
C ILE A 534 -20.53 21.90 -1.81
N LYS A 535 -20.32 23.22 -1.80
CA LYS A 535 -19.38 23.89 -2.73
C LYS A 535 -17.91 23.60 -2.39
N ASN A 536 -17.55 23.60 -1.12
CA ASN A 536 -16.17 23.49 -0.65
C ASN A 536 -15.67 22.05 -0.54
N LEU A 537 -16.53 21.06 -0.74
CA LEU A 537 -16.14 19.66 -0.67
C LEU A 537 -15.10 19.30 -1.75
N SER A 538 -13.94 18.82 -1.32
CA SER A 538 -12.81 18.51 -2.21
C SER A 538 -13.14 17.42 -3.22
N VAL A 539 -12.44 17.43 -4.36
CA VAL A 539 -12.63 16.43 -5.42
C VAL A 539 -12.34 15.02 -4.91
N SER A 540 -11.36 14.83 -4.01
CA SER A 540 -11.10 13.52 -3.40
C SER A 540 -12.26 13.09 -2.51
N LYS A 541 -12.71 13.92 -1.56
CA LYS A 541 -13.81 13.57 -0.65
C LYS A 541 -15.09 13.20 -1.42
N ARG A 542 -15.43 13.96 -2.48
CA ARG A 542 -16.56 13.64 -3.37
C ARG A 542 -16.38 12.30 -4.06
N ARG A 543 -15.18 12.03 -4.60
CA ARG A 543 -14.88 10.78 -5.29
C ARG A 543 -14.91 9.60 -4.33
N ASP A 544 -14.36 9.75 -3.13
CA ASP A 544 -14.29 8.67 -2.15
C ASP A 544 -15.70 8.32 -1.65
N LEU A 545 -16.53 9.34 -1.38
CA LEU A 545 -17.95 9.18 -1.07
C LEU A 545 -18.74 8.52 -2.21
N ALA A 546 -18.53 8.96 -3.46
CA ALA A 546 -19.15 8.35 -4.63
C ALA A 546 -18.68 6.90 -4.85
N SER A 547 -17.39 6.62 -4.68
CA SER A 547 -16.84 5.26 -4.83
C SER A 547 -17.39 4.29 -3.79
N LYS A 548 -17.76 4.80 -2.62
CA LYS A 548 -18.36 4.02 -1.53
C LYS A 548 -19.80 3.60 -1.87
N TRP A 549 -20.59 4.48 -2.49
CA TRP A 549 -22.04 4.30 -2.60
C TRP A 549 -22.59 4.18 -4.03
N LEU A 550 -21.91 4.74 -5.02
CA LEU A 550 -22.38 4.92 -6.41
C LEU A 550 -21.53 4.08 -7.38
N TYR A 551 -21.41 2.77 -7.10
CA TYR A 551 -20.69 1.82 -7.96
C TYR A 551 -21.16 1.96 -9.42
N ASN A 552 -20.22 1.94 -10.37
CA ASN A 552 -20.39 2.22 -11.81
C ASN A 552 -20.73 3.65 -12.25
N ASN A 553 -21.02 4.60 -11.35
CA ASN A 553 -21.22 6.02 -11.69
C ASN A 553 -20.00 6.91 -11.35
N LEU A 554 -18.79 6.40 -11.65
CA LEU A 554 -17.69 7.30 -11.96
C LEU A 554 -18.03 7.97 -13.28
N ASN A 555 -18.70 9.11 -13.18
CA ASN A 555 -18.40 10.29 -13.97
C ASN A 555 -19.37 11.40 -13.53
N VAL A 556 -18.83 12.49 -12.99
CA VAL A 556 -19.29 13.80 -13.47
C VAL A 556 -18.90 13.79 -14.95
N VAL A 557 -19.77 13.24 -15.81
CA VAL A 557 -19.48 13.11 -17.24
C VAL A 557 -19.48 14.52 -17.76
N GLU A 558 -18.31 15.08 -18.06
CA GLU A 558 -18.25 16.11 -19.10
C GLU A 558 -18.75 15.44 -20.38
N LYS A 559 -20.07 15.53 -20.61
CA LYS A 559 -20.67 15.05 -21.87
C LYS A 559 -19.98 15.78 -22.99
N ILE A 560 -19.49 15.02 -23.97
CA ILE A 560 -18.84 15.61 -25.14
C ILE A 560 -19.84 16.45 -25.92
N ASN A 561 -19.38 17.58 -26.45
CA ASN A 561 -20.24 18.45 -27.23
C ASN A 561 -20.44 17.85 -28.64
N LEU A 562 -21.60 17.23 -28.86
CA LEU A 562 -22.00 16.69 -30.15
C LEU A 562 -22.70 17.76 -31.01
N SER A 563 -22.42 17.74 -32.30
CA SER A 563 -23.14 18.52 -33.31
C SER A 563 -24.59 18.04 -33.46
N GLU A 564 -25.45 18.88 -34.03
CA GLU A 564 -26.86 18.52 -34.25
C GLU A 564 -27.01 17.31 -35.18
N THR A 565 -26.14 17.20 -36.19
CA THR A 565 -26.09 16.03 -37.10
C THR A 565 -25.73 14.73 -36.39
N GLU A 566 -24.84 14.79 -35.39
CA GLU A 566 -24.45 13.62 -34.59
C GLU A 566 -25.55 13.21 -33.60
N LYS A 567 -26.21 14.19 -32.97
CA LYS A 567 -27.37 13.93 -32.10
C LYS A 567 -28.53 13.31 -32.89
N GLU A 568 -28.79 13.81 -34.10
CA GLU A 568 -29.81 13.27 -34.98
C GLU A 568 -29.48 11.83 -35.41
N PHE A 569 -28.21 11.54 -35.70
CA PHE A 569 -27.75 10.18 -35.99
C PHE A 569 -28.03 9.22 -34.81
N ILE A 570 -27.65 9.61 -33.59
CA ILE A 570 -27.90 8.80 -32.38
C ILE A 570 -29.40 8.55 -32.19
N SER A 571 -30.24 9.57 -32.41
CA SER A 571 -31.69 9.41 -32.30
C SER A 571 -32.29 8.47 -33.36
N LYS A 572 -31.75 8.46 -34.59
CA LYS A 572 -32.24 7.62 -35.69
C LYS A 572 -31.72 6.18 -35.61
N LYS A 573 -30.55 5.97 -35.02
CA LYS A 573 -29.95 4.65 -34.83
C LYS A 573 -29.36 4.51 -33.42
N PRO A 574 -30.22 4.26 -32.41
CA PRO A 574 -29.81 4.26 -31.01
C PRO A 574 -28.91 3.06 -30.65
N VAL A 575 -29.10 1.93 -31.33
CA VAL A 575 -28.32 0.69 -31.12
C VAL A 575 -27.38 0.46 -32.29
N ILE A 576 -26.09 0.31 -31.97
CA ILE A 576 -25.01 0.01 -32.90
C ILE A 576 -24.54 -1.42 -32.68
N THR A 577 -24.57 -2.23 -33.72
CA THR A 577 -24.11 -3.63 -33.65
C THR A 577 -22.59 -3.70 -33.77
N VAL A 578 -21.95 -4.40 -32.83
CA VAL A 578 -20.50 -4.47 -32.71
C VAL A 578 -20.07 -5.94 -32.70
N SER A 579 -18.99 -6.28 -33.40
CA SER A 579 -18.42 -7.64 -33.31
C SER A 579 -17.99 -7.97 -31.89
N ASN A 580 -17.85 -9.25 -31.52
CA ASN A 580 -17.08 -9.67 -30.36
C ASN A 580 -16.58 -11.09 -30.60
N GLU A 581 -15.27 -11.26 -30.70
CA GLU A 581 -14.65 -12.56 -30.93
C GLU A 581 -14.81 -13.49 -29.71
N ILE A 582 -14.76 -14.80 -29.94
CA ILE A 582 -14.87 -15.78 -28.85
C ILE A 582 -13.57 -15.92 -28.05
N ASP A 583 -12.41 -15.75 -28.70
CA ASP A 583 -11.10 -16.18 -28.20
C ASP A 583 -9.95 -15.18 -28.48
N TYR A 584 -10.20 -13.87 -28.40
CA TYR A 584 -9.15 -12.84 -28.53
C TYR A 584 -8.86 -12.03 -27.24
N PRO A 585 -8.50 -12.70 -26.13
CA PRO A 585 -8.17 -11.99 -24.90
C PRO A 585 -6.81 -11.27 -24.97
N PRO A 586 -6.65 -10.12 -24.30
CA PRO A 586 -7.61 -9.51 -23.37
C PRO A 586 -8.54 -8.47 -24.02
N PHE A 587 -8.64 -8.40 -25.36
CA PHE A 587 -9.35 -7.32 -26.05
C PHE A 587 -10.84 -7.58 -26.21
N ASP A 588 -11.20 -8.74 -26.74
CA ASP A 588 -12.57 -9.15 -26.96
C ASP A 588 -12.68 -10.66 -27.02
N PHE A 589 -13.32 -11.22 -26.02
CA PHE A 589 -13.51 -12.66 -25.86
C PHE A 589 -14.80 -12.92 -25.11
N THR A 590 -15.25 -14.16 -25.12
CA THR A 590 -16.47 -14.55 -24.41
C THR A 590 -16.11 -15.16 -23.05
N LEU A 591 -16.77 -14.69 -22.00
CA LEU A 591 -16.76 -15.29 -20.66
C LEU A 591 -18.21 -15.44 -20.19
N ASP A 592 -18.63 -16.64 -19.84
CA ASP A 592 -20.00 -16.95 -19.41
C ASP A 592 -21.09 -16.41 -20.38
N ASN A 593 -20.87 -16.59 -21.69
CA ASN A 593 -21.72 -16.07 -22.78
C ASN A 593 -21.83 -14.54 -22.86
N GLN A 594 -20.97 -13.79 -22.16
CA GLN A 594 -20.92 -12.33 -22.24
C GLN A 594 -19.67 -11.85 -22.96
N ALA A 595 -19.81 -10.74 -23.69
CA ALA A 595 -18.71 -10.00 -24.27
C ALA A 595 -17.87 -9.37 -23.15
N VAL A 596 -16.59 -9.72 -23.08
CA VAL A 596 -15.65 -9.17 -22.11
C VAL A 596 -14.33 -8.82 -22.78
N GLY A 597 -13.65 -7.80 -22.27
CA GLY A 597 -12.33 -7.42 -22.75
C GLY A 597 -12.10 -5.92 -22.73
N TYR A 598 -10.85 -5.52 -22.98
CA TYR A 598 -10.42 -4.14 -23.03
C TYR A 598 -11.20 -3.32 -24.05
N SER A 599 -11.43 -3.87 -25.25
CA SER A 599 -12.15 -3.18 -26.32
C SER A 599 -13.64 -3.05 -25.99
N ILE A 600 -14.20 -4.03 -25.27
CA ILE A 600 -15.59 -4.01 -24.79
C ILE A 600 -15.77 -2.91 -23.75
N ASP A 601 -14.86 -2.80 -22.78
CA ASP A 601 -14.91 -1.76 -21.76
C ASP A 601 -14.58 -0.36 -22.32
N MET A 602 -13.73 -0.27 -23.35
CA MET A 602 -13.53 0.97 -24.11
C MET A 602 -14.83 1.45 -24.77
N LEU A 603 -15.59 0.55 -25.38
CA LEU A 603 -16.88 0.88 -25.99
C LEU A 603 -17.93 1.25 -24.94
N LYS A 604 -17.92 0.63 -23.75
CA LYS A 604 -18.76 1.08 -22.62
C LYS A 604 -18.41 2.51 -22.17
N LEU A 605 -17.12 2.84 -22.12
CA LEU A 605 -16.69 4.20 -21.79
C LEU A 605 -17.14 5.21 -22.86
N ILE A 606 -17.04 4.85 -24.14
CA ILE A 606 -17.56 5.64 -25.27
C ILE A 606 -19.08 5.80 -25.17
N SER A 607 -19.81 4.73 -24.84
CA SER A 607 -21.26 4.75 -24.61
C SER A 607 -21.63 5.78 -23.54
N ASN A 608 -20.94 5.76 -22.39
CA ASN A 608 -21.17 6.71 -21.30
C ASN A 608 -20.94 8.18 -21.71
N LYS A 609 -19.98 8.45 -22.60
CA LYS A 609 -19.67 9.82 -23.05
C LYS A 609 -20.58 10.31 -24.18
N THR A 610 -21.07 9.41 -25.04
CA THR A 610 -21.80 9.74 -26.28
C THR A 610 -23.31 9.55 -26.18
N GLY A 611 -23.77 8.60 -25.37
CA GLY A 611 -25.16 8.12 -25.36
C GLY A 611 -25.48 7.04 -26.40
N LEU A 612 -24.49 6.53 -27.14
CA LEU A 612 -24.67 5.37 -28.04
C LEU A 612 -24.88 4.08 -27.23
N GLU A 613 -25.78 3.20 -27.68
CA GLU A 613 -25.89 1.84 -27.16
C GLU A 613 -25.17 0.85 -28.10
N PHE A 614 -24.40 -0.08 -27.54
CA PHE A 614 -23.67 -1.09 -28.30
C PHE A 614 -24.25 -2.48 -28.01
N GLU A 615 -24.65 -3.18 -29.08
CA GLU A 615 -25.05 -4.59 -29.03
C GLU A 615 -23.93 -5.47 -29.59
N PHE A 616 -23.38 -6.35 -28.74
CA PHE A 616 -22.26 -7.21 -29.11
C PHE A 616 -22.74 -8.53 -29.73
N ILE A 617 -22.32 -8.77 -30.97
CA ILE A 617 -22.57 -10.01 -31.71
C ILE A 617 -21.50 -11.04 -31.31
N ASN A 618 -21.87 -11.92 -30.38
CA ASN A 618 -20.98 -12.91 -29.75
C ASN A 618 -21.12 -14.31 -30.37
N GLY A 619 -20.17 -15.20 -30.07
CA GLY A 619 -20.25 -16.63 -30.41
C GLY A 619 -19.67 -17.01 -31.78
N TYR A 620 -18.95 -16.09 -32.41
CA TYR A 620 -18.36 -16.26 -33.74
C TYR A 620 -16.85 -16.05 -33.69
N LYS A 621 -16.13 -16.72 -34.60
CA LYS A 621 -14.69 -16.49 -34.80
C LYS A 621 -14.46 -15.26 -35.68
N TRP A 622 -13.23 -14.72 -35.68
CA TRP A 622 -12.86 -13.56 -36.50
C TRP A 622 -13.33 -13.62 -37.96
N ASN A 623 -13.13 -14.76 -38.63
CA ASN A 623 -13.47 -14.91 -40.04
C ASN A 623 -14.98 -14.81 -40.30
N GLU A 624 -15.81 -15.30 -39.39
CA GLU A 624 -17.26 -15.22 -39.49
C GLU A 624 -17.75 -13.79 -39.25
N LEU A 625 -17.19 -13.12 -38.23
CA LEU A 625 -17.49 -11.71 -37.93
C LEU A 625 -17.12 -10.79 -39.09
N LEU A 626 -16.00 -11.06 -39.77
CA LEU A 626 -15.59 -10.31 -40.95
C LEU A 626 -16.58 -10.45 -42.12
N GLU A 627 -17.11 -11.65 -42.38
CA GLU A 627 -18.14 -11.86 -43.41
C GLU A 627 -19.47 -11.20 -43.01
N MET A 628 -19.87 -11.29 -41.74
CA MET A 628 -21.07 -10.60 -41.23
C MET A 628 -20.98 -9.08 -41.37
N PHE A 629 -19.79 -8.50 -41.19
CA PHE A 629 -19.57 -7.08 -41.45
C PHE A 629 -19.70 -6.74 -42.93
N LYS A 630 -19.14 -7.56 -43.84
CA LYS A 630 -19.32 -7.36 -45.30
C LYS A 630 -20.79 -7.45 -45.72
N ASP A 631 -21.55 -8.35 -45.09
CA ASP A 631 -23.00 -8.49 -45.24
C ASP A 631 -23.81 -7.34 -44.62
N ARG A 632 -23.16 -6.36 -43.97
CA ARG A 632 -23.78 -5.26 -43.22
C ARG A 632 -24.67 -5.69 -42.04
N LYS A 633 -24.38 -6.85 -41.45
CA LYS A 633 -25.02 -7.34 -40.21
C LYS A 633 -24.32 -6.80 -38.95
N ILE A 634 -23.13 -6.24 -39.09
CA ILE A 634 -22.33 -5.61 -38.03
C ILE A 634 -21.98 -4.19 -38.46
N ASP A 635 -22.17 -3.21 -37.57
CA ASP A 635 -21.89 -1.80 -37.84
C ASP A 635 -20.43 -1.42 -37.53
N ILE A 636 -19.85 -2.04 -36.49
CA ILE A 636 -18.47 -1.82 -36.06
C ILE A 636 -17.75 -3.17 -35.94
N LEU A 637 -16.66 -3.33 -36.69
CA LEU A 637 -15.60 -4.27 -36.30
C LEU A 637 -14.62 -3.56 -35.36
N HIS A 638 -14.15 -4.25 -34.33
CA HIS A 638 -13.12 -3.70 -33.43
C HIS A 638 -11.90 -4.60 -33.30
N THR A 639 -10.88 -4.10 -32.61
CA THR A 639 -9.58 -4.77 -32.47
C THR A 639 -8.87 -4.94 -33.81
N LEU A 640 -8.99 -3.96 -34.73
CA LEU A 640 -8.38 -4.02 -36.06
C LEU A 640 -7.13 -3.16 -36.22
N SER A 641 -6.08 -3.78 -36.76
CA SER A 641 -4.99 -3.03 -37.37
C SER A 641 -5.42 -2.43 -38.71
N LYS A 642 -4.96 -1.20 -38.98
CA LYS A 642 -5.19 -0.52 -40.25
C LYS A 642 -4.36 -1.16 -41.37
N THR A 643 -5.03 -1.58 -42.45
CA THR A 643 -4.38 -2.11 -43.66
C THR A 643 -4.96 -1.47 -44.91
N SER A 644 -4.19 -1.39 -46.00
CA SER A 644 -4.65 -0.81 -47.27
C SER A 644 -5.82 -1.57 -47.89
N GLU A 645 -5.93 -2.88 -47.66
CA GLU A 645 -7.03 -3.71 -48.13
C GLU A 645 -8.31 -3.47 -47.31
N ARG A 646 -8.23 -3.53 -45.97
CA ARG A 646 -9.38 -3.34 -45.09
C ARG A 646 -9.88 -1.90 -45.07
N SER A 647 -9.04 -0.92 -45.43
CA SER A 647 -9.48 0.48 -45.63
C SER A 647 -10.50 0.64 -46.77
N LYS A 648 -10.70 -0.39 -47.61
CA LYS A 648 -11.75 -0.42 -48.63
C LYS A 648 -13.10 -0.93 -48.12
N LEU A 649 -13.13 -1.50 -46.90
CA LEU A 649 -14.33 -2.12 -46.31
C LEU A 649 -15.12 -1.12 -45.44
N GLY A 650 -14.50 -0.04 -44.99
CA GLY A 650 -15.11 0.90 -44.06
C GLY A 650 -14.17 2.02 -43.63
N ILE A 651 -14.63 2.82 -42.67
CA ILE A 651 -13.96 4.00 -42.15
C ILE A 651 -13.35 3.68 -40.79
N TYR A 652 -12.04 3.91 -40.65
CA TYR A 652 -11.34 3.69 -39.38
C TYR A 652 -11.51 4.87 -38.41
N SER A 653 -11.75 4.57 -37.15
CA SER A 653 -11.58 5.52 -36.05
C SER A 653 -10.11 5.90 -35.84
N LYS A 654 -9.87 6.88 -34.98
CA LYS A 654 -8.57 7.10 -34.32
C LYS A 654 -8.17 5.84 -33.52
N PRO A 655 -6.87 5.60 -33.35
CA PRO A 655 -6.40 4.48 -32.56
C PRO A 655 -6.84 4.63 -31.09
N TYR A 656 -7.27 3.55 -30.47
CA TYR A 656 -7.66 3.55 -29.05
C TYR A 656 -6.69 2.75 -28.16
N VAL A 657 -5.76 2.00 -28.77
CA VAL A 657 -4.67 1.30 -28.08
C VAL A 657 -3.52 1.02 -29.04
N TRP A 658 -2.29 1.10 -28.54
CA TRP A 658 -1.06 0.79 -29.26
C TRP A 658 -0.37 -0.45 -28.70
N PHE A 659 0.28 -1.20 -29.57
CA PHE A 659 0.96 -2.46 -29.24
C PHE A 659 2.15 -2.72 -30.18
N ARG A 660 3.01 -3.66 -29.78
CA ARG A 660 4.15 -4.11 -30.60
C ARG A 660 3.91 -5.55 -31.02
N SER A 661 3.97 -5.81 -32.33
CA SER A 661 3.96 -7.18 -32.86
C SER A 661 5.28 -7.86 -32.51
N LYS A 662 5.29 -8.88 -31.66
CA LYS A 662 6.52 -9.55 -31.20
C LYS A 662 6.57 -10.99 -31.66
N PHE A 663 7.79 -11.52 -31.76
CA PHE A 663 8.01 -12.93 -32.01
C PHE A 663 7.83 -13.72 -30.72
N ILE A 664 7.08 -14.82 -30.77
CA ILE A 664 6.87 -15.74 -29.67
C ILE A 664 7.58 -17.04 -30.01
N THR A 665 8.48 -17.50 -29.15
CA THR A 665 9.30 -18.70 -29.37
C THR A 665 9.34 -19.54 -28.11
N ARG A 666 9.84 -20.78 -28.19
CA ARG A 666 10.16 -21.55 -26.99
C ARG A 666 11.41 -20.99 -26.32
N ILE A 667 11.51 -21.12 -24.99
CA ILE A 667 12.65 -20.64 -24.21
C ILE A 667 13.98 -21.23 -24.70
N ASP A 668 13.97 -22.48 -25.17
CA ASP A 668 15.14 -23.21 -25.68
C ASP A 668 15.51 -22.90 -27.14
N ASN A 669 14.69 -22.13 -27.86
CA ASN A 669 15.02 -21.65 -29.20
C ASN A 669 15.95 -20.42 -29.14
N PRO A 670 16.82 -20.20 -30.14
CA PRO A 670 17.59 -18.96 -30.29
C PRO A 670 16.68 -17.73 -30.31
N ASP A 671 17.17 -16.60 -29.80
CA ASP A 671 16.44 -15.34 -29.90
C ASP A 671 16.31 -14.89 -31.34
N ILE A 672 15.09 -14.50 -31.72
CA ILE A 672 14.78 -13.88 -33.00
C ILE A 672 14.97 -12.38 -32.84
N ASN A 673 15.87 -11.81 -33.64
CA ASN A 673 16.15 -10.38 -33.65
C ASN A 673 15.32 -9.68 -34.73
N ASP A 674 15.15 -10.32 -35.89
CA ASP A 674 14.34 -9.80 -36.98
C ASP A 674 13.67 -10.93 -37.79
N ILE A 675 12.76 -10.55 -38.69
CA ILE A 675 12.01 -11.46 -39.56
C ILE A 675 12.90 -12.28 -40.49
N ASP A 676 14.12 -11.80 -40.78
CA ASP A 676 15.06 -12.50 -41.65
C ASP A 676 15.60 -13.78 -40.97
N ASP A 677 15.59 -13.85 -39.63
CA ASP A 677 15.97 -15.05 -38.85
C ASP A 677 14.93 -16.19 -39.00
N LEU A 678 13.75 -15.89 -39.55
CA LEU A 678 12.66 -16.83 -39.77
C LEU A 678 12.63 -17.42 -41.19
N GLU A 679 13.61 -17.12 -42.05
CA GLU A 679 13.69 -17.75 -43.38
C GLU A 679 13.73 -19.30 -43.25
N ASN A 680 12.86 -19.98 -44.02
CA ASN A 680 12.67 -21.43 -44.02
C ASN A 680 12.16 -22.06 -42.71
N LYS A 681 11.83 -21.25 -41.70
CA LYS A 681 11.19 -21.69 -40.46
C LYS A 681 9.68 -21.81 -40.60
N ILE A 682 9.06 -22.57 -39.70
CA ILE A 682 7.61 -22.70 -39.59
C ILE A 682 7.10 -21.62 -38.62
N VAL A 683 6.28 -20.71 -39.10
CA VAL A 683 5.69 -19.63 -38.31
C VAL A 683 4.18 -19.84 -38.20
N ALA A 684 3.70 -20.00 -36.97
CA ALA A 684 2.27 -20.10 -36.67
C ALA A 684 1.61 -18.72 -36.73
N VAL A 685 0.51 -18.61 -37.48
CA VAL A 685 -0.25 -17.37 -37.66
C VAL A 685 -1.76 -17.64 -37.68
N GLY A 686 -2.53 -16.65 -37.25
CA GLY A 686 -3.99 -16.73 -37.32
C GLY A 686 -4.52 -16.54 -38.73
N LYS A 687 -5.53 -17.34 -39.09
CA LYS A 687 -6.20 -17.27 -40.39
C LYS A 687 -6.89 -15.92 -40.59
N ASN A 688 -6.67 -15.30 -41.75
CA ASN A 688 -7.12 -13.97 -42.14
C ASN A 688 -6.65 -12.82 -41.24
N TRP A 689 -5.63 -13.04 -40.41
CA TRP A 689 -5.00 -11.97 -39.64
C TRP A 689 -4.13 -11.09 -40.54
N SER A 690 -3.89 -9.84 -40.13
CA SER A 690 -3.09 -8.88 -40.92
C SER A 690 -1.67 -9.39 -41.18
N ILE A 691 -1.11 -10.14 -40.23
CA ILE A 691 0.25 -10.68 -40.31
C ILE A 691 0.39 -11.79 -41.36
N GLU A 692 -0.62 -12.65 -41.53
CA GLU A 692 -0.62 -13.75 -42.49
C GLU A 692 -0.38 -13.21 -43.91
N LYS A 693 -1.21 -12.25 -44.34
CA LYS A 693 -1.10 -11.65 -45.68
C LYS A 693 0.22 -10.91 -45.89
N TYR A 694 0.71 -10.24 -44.85
CA TYR A 694 2.01 -9.55 -44.92
C TYR A 694 3.14 -10.54 -45.16
N LEU A 695 3.18 -11.65 -44.43
CA LEU A 695 4.23 -12.66 -44.57
C LEU A 695 4.16 -13.36 -45.92
N TYR A 696 2.96 -13.73 -46.39
CA TYR A 696 2.79 -14.29 -47.73
C TYR A 696 3.33 -13.37 -48.83
N LYS A 697 3.10 -12.06 -48.72
CA LYS A 697 3.50 -11.10 -49.75
C LYS A 697 4.99 -10.74 -49.69
N ASN A 698 5.53 -10.51 -48.49
CA ASN A 698 6.86 -9.91 -48.32
C ASN A 698 7.95 -10.93 -47.94
N HIS A 699 7.58 -12.09 -47.40
CA HIS A 699 8.52 -13.11 -46.92
C HIS A 699 8.09 -14.54 -47.35
N PRO A 700 8.03 -14.83 -48.67
CA PRO A 700 7.49 -16.10 -49.19
C PRO A 700 8.31 -17.34 -48.84
N LYS A 701 9.55 -17.17 -48.33
CA LYS A 701 10.40 -18.28 -47.86
C LYS A 701 10.05 -18.77 -46.45
N ILE A 702 9.21 -18.05 -45.71
CA ILE A 702 8.72 -18.48 -44.40
C ILE A 702 7.58 -19.47 -44.62
N LYS A 703 7.64 -20.63 -43.97
CA LYS A 703 6.57 -21.64 -44.04
C LYS A 703 5.49 -21.25 -43.03
N LEU A 704 4.27 -20.97 -43.48
CA LEU A 704 3.19 -20.55 -42.59
C LEU A 704 2.35 -21.75 -42.13
N LEU A 705 2.19 -21.88 -40.81
CA LEU A 705 1.21 -22.77 -40.19
C LEU A 705 -0.01 -21.92 -39.82
N VAL A 706 -1.04 -21.96 -40.67
CA VAL A 706 -2.25 -21.13 -40.51
C VAL A 706 -3.26 -21.84 -39.61
N LEU A 707 -3.67 -21.20 -38.52
CA LEU A 707 -4.52 -21.77 -37.47
C LEU A 707 -5.73 -20.88 -37.17
N ASP A 708 -6.80 -21.49 -36.64
CA ASP A 708 -8.11 -20.85 -36.46
C ASP A 708 -8.36 -20.30 -35.04
N SER A 709 -7.41 -20.41 -34.10
CA SER A 709 -7.53 -19.85 -32.74
C SER A 709 -6.19 -19.45 -32.14
N LEU A 710 -6.21 -18.45 -31.26
CA LEU A 710 -5.01 -17.97 -30.55
C LEU A 710 -4.37 -19.06 -29.69
N GLU A 711 -5.17 -19.88 -29.02
CA GLU A 711 -4.70 -21.01 -28.23
C GLU A 711 -3.98 -22.04 -29.11
N SER A 712 -4.51 -22.36 -30.29
CA SER A 712 -3.85 -23.29 -31.22
C SER A 712 -2.49 -22.76 -31.69
N ILE A 713 -2.39 -21.45 -31.94
CA ILE A 713 -1.12 -20.81 -32.34
C ILE A 713 -0.06 -20.96 -31.24
N LEU A 714 -0.42 -20.64 -30.00
CA LEU A 714 0.50 -20.77 -28.86
C LEU A 714 0.86 -22.23 -28.59
N SER A 715 -0.12 -23.14 -28.67
CA SER A 715 0.07 -24.59 -28.53
C SER A 715 1.05 -25.15 -29.56
N ALA A 716 0.91 -24.77 -30.84
CA ALA A 716 1.80 -25.21 -31.90
C ALA A 716 3.26 -24.80 -31.65
N VAL A 717 3.51 -23.58 -31.18
CA VAL A 717 4.87 -23.15 -30.81
C VAL A 717 5.36 -23.89 -29.56
N SER A 718 4.51 -24.03 -28.55
CA SER A 718 4.84 -24.72 -27.29
C SER A 718 5.26 -26.18 -27.53
N ASN A 719 4.52 -26.90 -28.38
CA ASN A 719 4.76 -28.30 -28.72
C ASN A 719 5.92 -28.49 -29.73
N GLY A 720 6.44 -27.39 -30.31
CA GLY A 720 7.48 -27.43 -31.34
C GLY A 720 6.97 -27.81 -32.74
N GLU A 721 5.66 -27.72 -32.99
CA GLU A 721 5.06 -27.85 -34.33
C GLU A 721 5.34 -26.61 -35.20
N ALA A 722 5.57 -25.45 -34.56
CA ALA A 722 6.07 -24.23 -35.18
C ALA A 722 7.32 -23.71 -34.45
N ASP A 723 8.25 -23.12 -35.18
CA ASP A 723 9.47 -22.51 -34.62
C ASP A 723 9.15 -21.19 -33.87
N ALA A 724 8.15 -20.45 -34.36
CA ALA A 724 7.72 -19.18 -33.79
C ALA A 724 6.25 -18.85 -34.10
N ALA A 725 5.70 -17.87 -33.40
CA ALA A 725 4.48 -17.15 -33.79
C ALA A 725 4.74 -15.64 -33.78
N ILE A 726 3.87 -14.87 -34.46
CA ILE A 726 3.91 -13.41 -34.40
C ILE A 726 2.57 -12.91 -33.85
N ILE A 727 2.62 -12.33 -32.65
CA ILE A 727 1.44 -11.92 -31.88
C ILE A 727 1.74 -10.56 -31.26
N ASP A 728 0.72 -9.72 -31.05
CA ASP A 728 0.95 -8.49 -30.29
C ASP A 728 1.35 -8.77 -28.83
N ASP A 729 2.16 -7.89 -28.26
CA ASP A 729 2.76 -8.07 -26.94
C ASP A 729 1.74 -8.09 -25.80
N LEU A 730 0.57 -7.45 -25.97
CA LEU A 730 -0.49 -7.40 -24.96
C LEU A 730 -1.26 -8.72 -24.92
N THR A 731 -1.68 -9.19 -26.08
CA THR A 731 -2.35 -10.48 -26.29
C THR A 731 -1.43 -11.64 -25.89
N ALA A 732 -0.16 -11.62 -26.31
CA ALA A 732 0.80 -12.67 -26.00
C ALA A 732 1.03 -12.81 -24.49
N LYS A 733 1.32 -11.70 -23.78
CA LYS A 733 1.55 -11.72 -22.33
C LYS A 733 0.35 -12.26 -21.57
N TYR A 734 -0.84 -11.76 -21.88
CA TYR A 734 -2.06 -12.18 -21.21
C TYR A 734 -2.35 -13.66 -21.47
N SER A 735 -2.24 -14.09 -22.73
CA SER A 735 -2.64 -15.43 -23.15
C SER A 735 -1.64 -16.51 -22.73
N ILE A 736 -0.33 -16.25 -22.80
CA ILE A 736 0.69 -17.17 -22.26
C ILE A 736 0.42 -17.46 -20.78
N LYS A 737 0.10 -16.42 -20.00
CA LYS A 737 -0.23 -16.55 -18.58
C LYS A 737 -1.58 -17.27 -18.38
N LYS A 738 -2.61 -16.89 -19.13
CA LYS A 738 -3.97 -17.46 -19.01
C LYS A 738 -4.00 -18.96 -19.32
N TYR A 739 -3.31 -19.38 -20.39
CA TYR A 739 -3.30 -20.77 -20.84
C TYR A 739 -2.16 -21.61 -20.25
N GLY A 740 -1.21 -20.99 -19.53
CA GLY A 740 -0.15 -21.71 -18.80
C GLY A 740 1.04 -22.16 -19.65
N TYR A 741 1.31 -21.50 -20.78
CA TYR A 741 2.43 -21.83 -21.68
C TYR A 741 3.79 -21.25 -21.21
N TYR A 742 4.22 -21.60 -19.99
CA TYR A 742 5.43 -21.02 -19.37
C TYR A 742 6.76 -21.40 -20.05
N ASN A 743 6.74 -22.33 -20.99
CA ASN A 743 7.88 -22.69 -21.83
C ASN A 743 8.07 -21.74 -23.03
N LEU A 744 7.19 -20.75 -23.21
CA LEU A 744 7.28 -19.73 -24.25
C LEU A 744 7.95 -18.45 -23.73
N LYS A 745 8.71 -17.79 -24.59
CA LYS A 745 9.28 -16.46 -24.40
C LYS A 745 8.79 -15.49 -25.49
N ILE A 746 8.74 -14.22 -25.11
CA ILE A 746 8.43 -13.11 -26.00
C ILE A 746 9.76 -12.46 -26.41
N SER A 747 10.13 -12.59 -27.67
CA SER A 747 11.39 -12.09 -28.24
C SER A 747 11.22 -10.66 -28.81
N SER A 748 12.05 -10.29 -29.80
CA SER A 748 12.16 -8.93 -30.31
C SER A 748 10.89 -8.40 -30.99
N TRP A 749 10.80 -7.08 -31.14
CA TRP A 749 9.73 -6.40 -31.88
C TRP A 749 9.92 -6.57 -33.39
N PHE A 750 8.88 -7.02 -34.09
CA PHE A 750 8.84 -7.07 -35.54
C PHE A 750 8.62 -5.67 -36.16
N ARG A 751 9.72 -4.91 -36.32
CA ARG A 751 9.69 -3.50 -36.74
C ARG A 751 9.26 -3.29 -38.20
N LYS A 752 9.68 -4.18 -39.11
CA LYS A 752 9.41 -4.08 -40.56
C LYS A 752 7.91 -4.18 -40.91
N PHE A 753 7.09 -4.78 -40.04
CA PHE A 753 5.65 -4.93 -40.28
C PHE A 753 4.92 -3.59 -40.46
N ASN A 754 5.33 -2.57 -39.70
CA ASN A 754 4.67 -1.27 -39.67
C ASN A 754 5.68 -0.11 -39.74
N ASN A 755 6.71 -0.25 -40.58
CA ASN A 755 7.73 0.80 -40.83
C ASN A 755 8.35 1.39 -39.55
N ASN A 756 8.77 0.54 -38.62
CA ASN A 756 9.35 0.94 -37.32
C ASN A 756 8.40 1.80 -36.45
N GLN A 757 7.08 1.68 -36.62
CA GLN A 757 6.08 2.32 -35.77
C GLN A 757 5.25 1.26 -35.03
N PRO A 758 4.92 1.46 -33.74
CA PRO A 758 3.99 0.59 -33.04
C PRO A 758 2.68 0.45 -33.82
N SER A 759 2.12 -0.75 -33.82
CA SER A 759 0.81 -1.00 -34.40
C SER A 759 -0.27 -0.48 -33.44
N SER A 760 -1.47 -0.25 -33.97
CA SER A 760 -2.60 0.22 -33.18
C SER A 760 -3.88 -0.51 -33.57
N TYR A 761 -4.77 -0.65 -32.59
CA TYR A 761 -6.14 -1.11 -32.84
C TYR A 761 -7.07 0.08 -33.02
N HIS A 762 -8.01 -0.10 -33.94
CA HIS A 762 -9.00 0.87 -34.36
C HIS A 762 -10.37 0.20 -34.45
N PHE A 763 -11.42 1.02 -34.34
CA PHE A 763 -12.76 0.62 -34.77
C PHE A 763 -12.86 0.82 -36.28
N LEU A 764 -13.45 -0.14 -36.99
CA LEU A 764 -13.76 -0.04 -38.41
C LEU A 764 -15.28 0.03 -38.55
N VAL A 765 -15.76 1.17 -39.01
CA VAL A 765 -17.17 1.51 -39.15
C VAL A 765 -17.62 1.31 -40.61
N GLN A 766 -18.87 0.91 -40.83
CA GLN A 766 -19.45 0.85 -42.18
C GLN A 766 -19.28 2.18 -42.96
N GLU A 767 -18.97 2.10 -44.25
CA GLU A 767 -18.66 3.27 -45.09
C GLU A 767 -19.78 4.31 -45.14
N ASN A 768 -21.04 3.86 -45.05
CA ASN A 768 -22.22 4.74 -45.03
C ASN A 768 -22.51 5.38 -43.65
N MET A 769 -21.66 5.16 -42.64
CA MET A 769 -21.82 5.67 -41.27
C MET A 769 -20.62 6.54 -40.85
N SER A 770 -20.18 7.45 -41.72
CA SER A 770 -19.09 8.38 -41.41
C SER A 770 -19.33 9.19 -40.12
N VAL A 771 -20.58 9.60 -39.86
CA VAL A 771 -20.99 10.32 -38.64
C VAL A 771 -20.68 9.51 -37.38
N LEU A 772 -20.85 8.18 -37.41
CA LEU A 772 -20.51 7.31 -36.28
C LEU A 772 -19.00 7.31 -36.02
N SER A 773 -18.17 7.29 -37.06
CA SER A 773 -16.71 7.42 -36.90
C SER A 773 -16.31 8.74 -36.24
N ASP A 774 -16.97 9.84 -36.57
CA ASP A 774 -16.71 11.15 -35.96
C ASP A 774 -17.08 11.18 -34.47
N ILE A 775 -18.23 10.57 -34.12
CA ILE A 775 -18.66 10.41 -32.72
C ILE A 775 -17.64 9.58 -31.93
N LEU A 776 -17.19 8.44 -32.47
CA LEU A 776 -16.17 7.59 -31.84
C LEU A 776 -14.86 8.35 -31.64
N ASN A 777 -14.43 9.15 -32.62
CA ASN A 777 -13.19 9.94 -32.51
C ASN A 777 -13.27 10.99 -31.41
N LYS A 778 -14.37 11.76 -31.35
CA LYS A 778 -14.60 12.73 -30.27
C LYS A 778 -14.63 12.06 -28.91
N ALA A 779 -15.25 10.88 -28.82
CA ALA A 779 -15.27 10.11 -27.59
C ALA A 779 -13.87 9.67 -27.17
N ILE A 780 -13.09 9.06 -28.08
CA ILE A 780 -11.71 8.62 -27.82
C ILE A 780 -10.84 9.79 -27.35
N GLU A 781 -10.96 10.96 -27.98
CA GLU A 781 -10.18 12.16 -27.64
C GLU A 781 -10.56 12.78 -26.29
N SER A 782 -11.79 12.54 -25.83
CA SER A 782 -12.29 13.03 -24.54
C SER A 782 -12.00 12.10 -23.36
N ILE A 783 -11.37 10.94 -23.61
CA ILE A 783 -10.96 10.02 -22.55
C ILE A 783 -9.72 10.62 -21.87
N SER A 784 -9.82 10.87 -20.58
CA SER A 784 -8.71 11.39 -19.78
C SER A 784 -7.60 10.36 -19.63
N VAL A 785 -6.37 10.84 -19.42
CA VAL A 785 -5.20 9.98 -19.15
C VAL A 785 -5.46 9.04 -17.98
N LYS A 786 -6.22 9.48 -16.97
CA LYS A 786 -6.58 8.64 -15.83
C LYS A 786 -7.55 7.53 -16.20
N GLU A 787 -8.65 7.84 -16.89
CA GLU A 787 -9.62 6.84 -17.36
C GLU A 787 -8.94 5.77 -18.23
N LEU A 788 -8.04 6.20 -19.11
CA LEU A 788 -7.26 5.31 -19.94
C LEU A 788 -6.31 4.43 -19.09
N ASN A 789 -5.58 5.02 -18.14
CA ASN A 789 -4.69 4.28 -17.26
C ASN A 789 -5.43 3.27 -16.38
N ASP A 790 -6.60 3.61 -15.85
CA ASP A 790 -7.42 2.72 -15.01
C ASP A 790 -7.93 1.54 -15.84
N LEU A 791 -8.40 1.79 -17.07
CA LEU A 791 -8.82 0.76 -18.02
C LEU A 791 -7.66 -0.15 -18.44
N GLU A 792 -6.50 0.43 -18.77
CA GLU A 792 -5.30 -0.31 -19.13
C GLU A 792 -4.76 -1.13 -17.95
N LYS A 793 -4.78 -0.58 -16.74
CA LYS A 793 -4.35 -1.29 -15.53
C LYS A 793 -5.23 -2.52 -15.25
N LYS A 794 -6.54 -2.40 -15.47
CA LYS A 794 -7.49 -3.51 -15.31
C LYS A 794 -7.13 -4.69 -16.21
N TRP A 795 -6.82 -4.44 -17.48
CA TRP A 795 -6.65 -5.50 -18.49
C TRP A 795 -5.19 -5.92 -18.73
N PHE A 796 -4.23 -5.03 -18.49
CA PHE A 796 -2.81 -5.24 -18.77
C PHE A 796 -1.90 -5.19 -17.53
N GLY A 797 -2.40 -4.79 -16.35
CA GLY A 797 -1.62 -4.61 -15.13
C GLY A 797 -0.85 -3.27 -15.08
N ASN A 798 0.07 -3.12 -14.11
CA ASN A 798 0.90 -1.91 -13.99
C ASN A 798 1.88 -1.79 -15.18
N ARG A 799 1.52 -0.97 -16.17
CA ARG A 799 2.31 -0.71 -17.39
C ARG A 799 3.54 0.20 -17.20
N GLN A 800 3.76 0.75 -16.01
CA GLN A 800 4.63 1.91 -15.76
C GLN A 800 6.14 1.69 -16.05
N SER A 801 6.58 0.46 -16.30
CA SER A 801 7.98 0.16 -16.65
C SER A 801 8.22 -0.20 -18.13
N GLU A 802 7.18 -0.36 -18.96
CA GLU A 802 7.37 -0.95 -20.31
C GLU A 802 6.65 -0.24 -21.47
N LEU A 803 5.85 0.79 -21.22
CA LEU A 803 5.10 1.53 -22.27
C LEU A 803 5.27 3.04 -22.16
N ASP A 804 6.51 3.47 -22.02
CA ASP A 804 6.85 4.86 -22.29
C ASP A 804 6.82 5.06 -23.81
N PHE A 805 5.67 5.48 -24.33
CA PHE A 805 5.57 5.98 -25.70
C PHE A 805 6.24 7.35 -25.77
N LEU A 806 6.95 7.62 -26.87
CA LEU A 806 7.40 8.97 -27.16
C LEU A 806 6.19 9.85 -27.50
N TYR A 807 5.61 10.52 -26.49
CA TYR A 807 4.48 11.43 -26.72
C TYR A 807 4.98 12.73 -27.36
N LEU A 808 4.87 12.77 -28.68
CA LEU A 808 5.20 13.95 -29.47
C LEU A 808 3.98 14.82 -29.72
N THR A 809 4.15 16.14 -29.60
CA THR A 809 3.14 17.11 -30.03
C THR A 809 2.97 17.05 -31.55
N SER A 810 1.89 17.63 -32.06
CA SER A 810 1.64 17.67 -33.51
C SER A 810 2.78 18.35 -34.27
N GLU A 811 3.34 19.41 -33.69
CA GLU A 811 4.46 20.19 -34.24
C GLU A 811 5.77 19.40 -34.24
N GLU A 812 6.04 18.64 -33.16
CA GLU A 812 7.23 17.78 -33.09
C GLU A 812 7.15 16.62 -34.09
N LYS A 813 5.96 16.05 -34.32
CA LYS A 813 5.75 15.02 -35.34
C LYS A 813 5.96 15.56 -36.75
N GLU A 814 5.43 16.74 -37.04
CA GLU A 814 5.64 17.43 -38.31
C GLU A 814 7.12 17.71 -38.55
N TYR A 815 7.81 18.24 -37.55
CA TYR A 815 9.25 18.47 -37.59
C TYR A 815 10.01 17.17 -37.92
N LEU A 816 9.73 16.05 -37.26
CA LEU A 816 10.41 14.77 -37.55
C LEU A 816 10.11 14.22 -38.95
N ASN A 817 8.87 14.35 -39.42
CA ASN A 817 8.48 13.94 -40.77
C ASN A 817 9.25 14.73 -41.84
N ASN A 818 9.51 16.01 -41.58
CA ASN A 818 10.33 16.86 -42.43
C ASN A 818 11.83 16.54 -42.29
N LYS A 819 12.33 16.32 -41.07
CA LYS A 819 13.74 16.08 -40.76
C LYS A 819 14.27 14.78 -41.37
N LYS A 820 13.50 13.69 -41.31
CA LYS A 820 13.77 12.32 -41.84
C LYS A 820 15.02 11.60 -41.30
N VAL A 821 16.13 12.29 -41.08
CA VAL A 821 17.40 11.76 -40.58
C VAL A 821 17.96 12.76 -39.56
N ILE A 822 18.37 12.25 -38.40
CA ILE A 822 19.09 13.02 -37.38
C ILE A 822 20.56 12.61 -37.45
N ASN A 823 21.42 13.52 -37.88
CA ASN A 823 22.85 13.29 -37.99
C ASN A 823 23.51 13.46 -36.61
N MET A 824 24.29 12.48 -36.19
CA MET A 824 24.94 12.47 -34.88
C MET A 824 26.46 12.48 -35.03
N CYS A 825 27.10 13.40 -34.33
CA CYS A 825 28.54 13.39 -34.07
C CYS A 825 28.79 12.78 -32.68
N VAL A 826 29.97 12.18 -32.48
CA VAL A 826 30.38 11.52 -31.23
C VAL A 826 31.85 11.84 -30.95
N ASP A 827 32.37 11.59 -29.77
CA ASP A 827 33.83 11.48 -29.60
C ASP A 827 34.34 10.13 -30.16
N PRO A 828 35.21 10.13 -31.18
CA PRO A 828 35.67 8.88 -31.78
C PRO A 828 36.66 8.09 -30.91
N ASN A 829 37.23 8.68 -29.85
CA ASN A 829 38.36 8.09 -29.11
C ASN A 829 38.15 8.07 -27.58
N TRP A 830 36.90 7.96 -27.09
CA TRP A 830 36.59 8.13 -25.67
C TRP A 830 36.07 6.86 -24.96
N MET A 831 36.76 5.74 -25.15
CA MET A 831 36.39 4.48 -24.52
C MET A 831 36.55 4.51 -22.99
N PRO A 832 35.61 3.93 -22.23
CA PRO A 832 34.47 3.10 -22.66
C PRO A 832 33.15 3.87 -22.87
N LEU A 833 33.17 5.21 -22.77
CA LEU A 833 31.96 6.04 -22.89
C LEU A 833 31.43 6.06 -24.32
N GLU A 834 32.28 6.38 -25.29
CA GLU A 834 31.99 6.24 -26.71
C GLU A 834 33.24 6.21 -27.58
N SER A 835 33.16 5.57 -28.75
CA SER A 835 34.17 5.66 -29.79
C SER A 835 33.60 5.27 -31.15
N ILE A 836 34.40 5.49 -32.20
CA ILE A 836 34.12 4.98 -33.54
C ILE A 836 35.09 3.84 -33.85
N ASN A 837 34.55 2.65 -34.14
CA ASN A 837 35.34 1.50 -34.57
C ASN A 837 34.73 0.90 -35.83
N ASN A 838 35.55 0.73 -36.88
CA ASN A 838 35.12 0.27 -38.21
C ASN A 838 33.88 1.05 -38.74
N GLY A 839 33.85 2.36 -38.49
CA GLY A 839 32.74 3.23 -38.89
C GLY A 839 31.45 3.08 -38.10
N LYS A 840 31.46 2.32 -36.99
CA LYS A 840 30.30 2.14 -36.09
C LYS A 840 30.54 2.82 -34.75
N HIS A 841 29.48 3.40 -34.20
CA HIS A 841 29.45 3.94 -32.85
C HIS A 841 29.42 2.78 -31.84
N GLN A 842 30.32 2.79 -30.86
CA GLN A 842 30.42 1.79 -29.80
C GLN A 842 30.70 2.46 -28.45
N GLY A 843 30.38 1.81 -27.33
CA GLY A 843 30.52 2.34 -25.97
C GLY A 843 29.17 2.52 -25.27
N ILE A 844 29.20 2.99 -24.03
CA ILE A 844 28.00 3.15 -23.20
C ILE A 844 26.97 4.07 -23.85
N ALA A 845 27.40 5.20 -24.43
CA ALA A 845 26.47 6.08 -25.14
C ALA A 845 25.96 5.47 -26.44
N ALA A 846 26.70 4.57 -27.10
CA ALA A 846 26.19 3.85 -28.25
C ALA A 846 25.02 2.95 -27.87
N ASP A 847 25.10 2.25 -26.74
CA ASP A 847 24.02 1.41 -26.24
C ASP A 847 22.80 2.25 -25.86
N ILE A 848 22.98 3.40 -25.23
CA ILE A 848 21.89 4.32 -24.89
C ILE A 848 21.25 4.91 -26.16
N ILE A 849 22.04 5.30 -27.16
CA ILE A 849 21.52 5.76 -28.45
C ILE A 849 20.78 4.64 -29.17
N ASN A 850 21.23 3.39 -29.08
CA ASN A 850 20.53 2.24 -29.63
C ASN A 850 19.20 2.01 -28.91
N LEU A 851 19.16 2.10 -27.57
CA LEU A 851 17.92 2.05 -26.80
C LEU A 851 16.95 3.16 -27.21
N ILE A 852 17.45 4.39 -27.42
CA ILE A 852 16.65 5.50 -27.94
C ILE A 852 16.07 5.13 -29.31
N LYS A 853 16.90 4.70 -30.27
CA LYS A 853 16.45 4.29 -31.61
C LYS A 853 15.40 3.18 -31.54
N ASP A 854 15.61 2.22 -30.64
CA ASP A 854 14.78 1.03 -30.48
C ASP A 854 13.41 1.34 -29.88
N LYS A 855 13.37 2.25 -28.90
CA LYS A 855 12.13 2.64 -28.21
C LYS A 855 11.34 3.72 -28.95
N THR A 856 12.02 4.58 -29.71
CA THR A 856 11.39 5.74 -30.37
C THR A 856 11.19 5.60 -31.87
N GLY A 857 11.95 4.71 -32.54
CA GLY A 857 11.96 4.61 -33.99
C GLY A 857 12.68 5.76 -34.71
N LEU A 858 13.37 6.64 -33.99
CA LEU A 858 14.11 7.75 -34.57
C LEU A 858 15.25 7.27 -35.47
N ASN A 859 15.37 7.88 -36.65
CA ASN A 859 16.42 7.57 -37.62
C ASN A 859 17.69 8.40 -37.32
N ILE A 860 18.49 7.91 -36.36
CA ILE A 860 19.76 8.53 -35.97
C ILE A 860 20.93 7.86 -36.71
N GLN A 861 21.72 8.67 -37.43
CA GLN A 861 22.86 8.23 -38.23
C GLN A 861 24.17 8.86 -37.76
N LEU A 862 25.20 8.05 -37.58
CA LEU A 862 26.54 8.52 -37.24
C LEU A 862 27.18 9.25 -38.43
N LYS A 863 27.73 10.43 -38.19
CA LYS A 863 28.67 11.12 -39.07
C LYS A 863 30.09 10.91 -38.54
N PRO A 864 30.92 10.08 -39.19
CA PRO A 864 32.25 9.79 -38.68
C PRO A 864 33.13 11.04 -38.63
N THR A 865 33.93 11.12 -37.58
CA THR A 865 34.93 12.16 -37.33
C THR A 865 36.24 11.52 -36.90
N LYS A 866 37.37 12.20 -37.14
CA LYS A 866 38.71 11.71 -36.84
C LYS A 866 39.08 11.90 -35.37
N ASN A 867 38.64 13.00 -34.77
CA ASN A 867 38.89 13.36 -33.38
C ASN A 867 37.73 14.22 -32.84
N TRP A 868 37.76 14.50 -31.53
CA TRP A 868 36.76 15.30 -30.87
C TRP A 868 36.64 16.73 -31.41
N THR A 869 37.78 17.35 -31.78
CA THR A 869 37.79 18.69 -32.38
C THR A 869 37.00 18.74 -33.68
N GLU A 870 37.12 17.74 -34.55
CA GLU A 870 36.31 17.66 -35.78
C GLU A 870 34.81 17.50 -35.45
N SER A 871 34.45 16.72 -34.42
CA SER A 871 33.06 16.60 -33.97
C SER A 871 32.47 17.94 -33.53
N LEU A 872 33.23 18.74 -32.78
CA LEU A 872 32.82 20.08 -32.36
C LEU A 872 32.68 21.05 -33.54
N ILE A 873 33.62 21.03 -34.48
CA ILE A 873 33.54 21.87 -35.68
C ILE A 873 32.31 21.51 -36.51
N LYS A 874 32.03 20.22 -36.71
CA LYS A 874 30.88 19.76 -37.52
C LYS A 874 29.53 20.08 -36.88
N ILE A 875 29.39 19.98 -35.56
CA ILE A 875 28.14 20.36 -34.89
C ILE A 875 27.94 21.89 -34.91
N GLU A 876 29.02 22.67 -34.77
CA GLU A 876 28.99 24.13 -34.87
C GLU A 876 28.65 24.59 -36.30
N GLN A 877 29.22 23.93 -37.31
CA GLN A 877 28.92 24.14 -38.74
C GLN A 877 27.60 23.51 -39.20
N ARG A 878 26.83 22.91 -38.28
CA ARG A 878 25.49 22.35 -38.54
C ARG A 878 25.49 21.13 -39.47
N GLU A 879 26.63 20.46 -39.65
CA GLU A 879 26.73 19.18 -40.37
C GLU A 879 26.22 17.99 -39.55
N CYS A 880 26.24 18.12 -38.23
CA CYS A 880 25.57 17.25 -37.28
C CYS A 880 24.36 17.98 -36.67
N ASP A 881 23.37 17.20 -36.24
CA ASP A 881 22.15 17.68 -35.58
C ASP A 881 22.21 17.50 -34.07
N ILE A 882 22.84 16.40 -33.64
CA ILE A 882 23.07 16.07 -32.24
C ILE A 882 24.52 15.65 -31.98
N VAL A 883 24.95 15.77 -30.73
CA VAL A 883 26.13 15.12 -30.17
C VAL A 883 25.67 14.21 -29.03
N SER A 884 26.04 12.93 -29.09
CA SER A 884 25.62 11.89 -28.14
C SER A 884 26.02 12.18 -26.71
N LEU A 885 27.28 12.55 -26.48
CA LEU A 885 27.81 12.91 -25.17
C LEU A 885 28.53 14.25 -25.24
N ILE A 886 27.98 15.24 -24.54
CA ILE A 886 28.63 16.53 -24.40
C ILE A 886 28.21 17.21 -23.09
N MET A 887 29.17 17.87 -22.45
CA MET A 887 28.92 18.67 -21.26
C MET A 887 28.63 20.13 -21.67
N LYS A 888 27.65 20.73 -20.99
CA LYS A 888 27.30 22.15 -21.15
C LYS A 888 28.42 23.05 -20.65
N THR A 889 28.86 23.99 -21.50
CA THR A 889 29.74 25.11 -21.14
C THR A 889 29.13 26.41 -21.65
N GLU A 890 29.60 27.56 -21.17
CA GLU A 890 29.16 28.86 -21.68
C GLU A 890 29.41 29.00 -23.18
N SER A 891 30.62 28.62 -23.64
CA SER A 891 31.00 28.66 -25.06
C SER A 891 30.09 27.82 -25.95
N ARG A 892 29.68 26.63 -25.50
CA ARG A 892 28.83 25.71 -26.29
C ARG A 892 27.35 26.08 -26.26
N SER A 893 26.90 26.75 -25.21
CA SER A 893 25.51 27.21 -25.08
C SER A 893 25.12 28.26 -26.14
N ILE A 894 26.11 28.82 -26.84
CA ILE A 894 25.90 29.77 -27.94
C ILE A 894 25.31 29.08 -29.19
N TYR A 895 25.62 27.80 -29.42
CA TYR A 895 25.18 27.04 -30.60
C TYR A 895 24.47 25.71 -30.29
N LEU A 896 24.40 25.29 -29.02
CA LEU A 896 23.70 24.08 -28.59
C LEU A 896 22.71 24.32 -27.45
N ASP A 897 21.62 23.56 -27.53
CA ASP A 897 20.75 23.21 -26.43
C ASP A 897 21.15 21.85 -25.85
N PHE A 898 20.83 21.62 -24.58
CA PHE A 898 21.22 20.39 -23.87
C PHE A 898 20.02 19.73 -23.23
N THR A 899 19.94 18.41 -23.32
CA THR A 899 19.04 17.62 -22.48
C THR A 899 19.50 17.67 -21.02
N LYS A 900 18.67 17.16 -20.11
CA LYS A 900 19.14 16.80 -18.78
C LYS A 900 20.29 15.80 -18.90
N PRO A 901 21.33 15.91 -18.03
CA PRO A 901 22.40 14.94 -17.99
C PRO A 901 21.87 13.53 -17.75
N TYR A 902 22.37 12.56 -18.49
CA TYR A 902 21.97 11.15 -18.38
C TYR A 902 23.15 10.25 -17.97
N LEU A 903 24.38 10.75 -18.06
CA LEU A 903 25.56 10.15 -17.44
C LEU A 903 26.26 11.18 -16.57
N ARG A 904 26.69 10.74 -15.38
CA ARG A 904 27.37 11.60 -14.41
C ARG A 904 28.63 10.91 -13.88
N TYR A 905 29.81 11.49 -14.15
CA TYR A 905 31.09 10.91 -13.74
C TYR A 905 32.01 11.93 -13.09
N PRO A 906 32.69 11.59 -11.99
CA PRO A 906 33.65 12.50 -11.40
C PRO A 906 34.94 12.55 -12.23
N PHE A 907 35.58 13.73 -12.24
CA PHE A 907 36.95 13.86 -12.70
C PHE A 907 37.91 13.22 -11.70
N VAL A 908 39.00 12.66 -12.22
CA VAL A 908 40.09 12.09 -11.44
C VAL A 908 41.42 12.61 -11.92
N ILE A 909 42.39 12.59 -11.02
CA ILE A 909 43.77 12.98 -11.28
C ILE A 909 44.60 11.71 -11.33
N ALA A 910 45.14 11.36 -12.50
CA ALA A 910 46.08 10.27 -12.67
C ALA A 910 47.51 10.77 -12.48
N THR A 911 48.32 10.03 -11.72
CA THR A 911 49.77 10.30 -11.55
C THR A 911 50.58 9.00 -11.58
N LEU A 912 51.90 9.10 -11.54
CA LEU A 912 52.75 7.96 -11.26
C LEU A 912 52.53 7.42 -9.83
N ASN A 913 52.79 6.13 -9.63
CA ASN A 913 52.64 5.44 -8.34
C ASN A 913 53.46 6.07 -7.21
N SER A 914 54.60 6.67 -7.55
CA SER A 914 55.52 7.36 -6.63
C SER A 914 54.96 8.63 -6.02
N GLU A 915 53.98 9.26 -6.66
CA GLU A 915 53.46 10.57 -6.25
C GLU A 915 52.51 10.45 -5.05
N MET A 916 52.42 11.48 -4.22
CA MET A 916 51.48 11.51 -3.11
C MET A 916 50.03 11.63 -3.61
N TYR A 917 49.07 11.22 -2.77
CA TYR A 917 47.65 11.41 -3.03
C TYR A 917 47.34 12.91 -3.19
N ILE A 918 46.51 13.26 -4.18
CA ILE A 918 46.17 14.64 -4.53
C ILE A 918 44.68 14.82 -4.27
N ASP A 919 44.34 15.64 -3.27
CA ASP A 919 42.95 15.89 -2.87
C ASP A 919 42.24 16.92 -3.77
N LYS A 920 42.97 17.93 -4.27
CA LYS A 920 42.45 19.04 -5.08
C LYS A 920 43.41 19.41 -6.21
N ILE A 921 42.86 19.85 -7.34
CA ILE A 921 43.65 20.31 -8.49
C ILE A 921 44.51 21.54 -8.11
N ASP A 922 44.00 22.40 -7.22
CA ASP A 922 44.69 23.61 -6.74
C ASP A 922 46.06 23.29 -6.11
N SER A 923 46.22 22.10 -5.50
CA SER A 923 47.47 21.68 -4.84
C SER A 923 48.59 21.33 -5.83
N ILE A 924 48.26 21.09 -7.09
CA ILE A 924 49.21 20.71 -8.16
C ILE A 924 49.24 21.73 -9.30
N ILE A 925 48.63 22.90 -9.11
CA ILE A 925 48.46 23.89 -10.18
C ILE A 925 49.80 24.46 -10.67
N ASP A 926 50.85 24.43 -9.85
CA ASP A 926 52.21 24.80 -10.23
C ASP A 926 52.87 23.73 -11.14
N LYS A 927 52.38 22.50 -11.14
CA LYS A 927 52.93 21.36 -11.90
C LYS A 927 52.46 21.32 -13.35
N LYS A 928 53.15 20.52 -14.18
CA LYS A 928 52.75 20.27 -15.57
C LYS A 928 51.53 19.33 -15.59
N ILE A 929 50.38 19.82 -16.06
CA ILE A 929 49.13 19.05 -16.09
C ILE A 929 48.72 18.86 -17.55
N ALA A 930 48.49 17.60 -17.94
CA ALA A 930 47.94 17.25 -19.25
C ALA A 930 46.41 17.20 -19.22
N LEU A 931 45.78 17.79 -20.24
CA LEU A 931 44.33 17.78 -20.47
C LEU A 931 44.05 17.43 -21.92
N VAL A 932 42.96 16.70 -22.17
CA VAL A 932 42.51 16.48 -23.56
C VAL A 932 42.00 17.80 -24.15
N ARG A 933 42.48 18.14 -25.35
CA ARG A 933 42.11 19.36 -26.06
C ARG A 933 40.59 19.42 -26.29
N ASN A 934 40.02 20.60 -26.10
CA ASN A 934 38.60 20.89 -26.32
C ASN A 934 37.62 20.03 -25.50
N TYR A 935 38.08 19.31 -24.47
CA TYR A 935 37.17 18.75 -23.46
C TYR A 935 36.66 19.86 -22.55
N ALA A 936 35.46 19.70 -21.99
CA ALA A 936 34.85 20.73 -21.14
C ALA A 936 35.74 21.11 -19.94
N ILE A 937 36.54 20.17 -19.45
CA ILE A 937 37.51 20.43 -18.38
C ILE A 937 38.62 21.39 -18.78
N SER A 938 39.03 21.37 -20.05
CA SER A 938 40.01 22.33 -20.57
C SER A 938 39.42 23.74 -20.51
N ASP A 939 38.17 23.91 -20.95
CA ASP A 939 37.45 25.19 -20.86
C ASP A 939 37.31 25.66 -19.40
N ILE A 940 36.85 24.76 -18.52
CA ILE A 940 36.63 25.07 -17.10
C ILE A 940 37.94 25.43 -16.40
N LEU A 941 39.02 24.65 -16.60
CA LEU A 941 40.29 24.88 -15.92
C LEU A 941 41.03 26.10 -16.47
N LYS A 942 40.91 26.42 -17.76
CA LYS A 942 41.45 27.67 -18.32
C LYS A 942 40.72 28.90 -17.78
N VAL A 943 39.42 28.82 -17.57
CA VAL A 943 38.65 29.92 -16.93
C VAL A 943 39.01 30.03 -15.45
N ARG A 944 39.11 28.92 -14.73
CA ARG A 944 39.45 28.89 -13.29
C ARG A 944 40.90 29.30 -13.04
N PHE A 945 41.82 28.98 -13.93
CA PHE A 945 43.26 29.26 -13.82
C PHE A 945 43.81 29.93 -15.10
N PRO A 946 43.44 31.20 -15.38
CA PRO A 946 43.74 31.86 -16.65
C PRO A 946 45.22 32.09 -16.93
N ASN A 947 46.05 32.11 -15.88
CA ASN A 947 47.50 32.29 -15.98
C ASN A 947 48.27 30.96 -16.03
N LYS A 948 47.57 29.82 -16.05
CA LYS A 948 48.18 28.50 -16.10
C LYS A 948 48.22 27.97 -17.55
N GLU A 949 49.42 27.59 -17.99
CA GLU A 949 49.57 26.82 -19.22
C GLU A 949 49.37 25.33 -18.94
N PHE A 950 48.32 24.76 -19.54
CA PHE A 950 48.02 23.33 -19.52
C PHE A 950 48.58 22.67 -20.80
N ILE A 951 49.09 21.45 -20.67
CA ILE A 951 49.59 20.68 -21.81
C ILE A 951 48.41 19.99 -22.46
N GLU A 952 48.06 20.38 -23.68
CA GLU A 952 46.95 19.78 -24.41
C GLU A 952 47.39 18.54 -25.19
N VAL A 953 46.63 17.46 -25.05
CA VAL A 953 46.80 16.21 -25.79
C VAL A 953 45.57 15.91 -26.65
N GLU A 954 45.72 15.11 -27.70
CA GLU A 954 44.64 14.75 -28.62
C GLU A 954 43.80 13.55 -28.13
N SER A 955 44.30 12.80 -27.14
CA SER A 955 43.58 11.65 -26.56
C SER A 955 43.97 11.33 -25.12
N ILE A 956 43.13 10.57 -24.42
CA ILE A 956 43.43 10.03 -23.08
C ILE A 956 44.71 9.18 -23.09
N GLN A 957 44.87 8.36 -24.14
CA GLN A 957 46.04 7.50 -24.26
C GLN A 957 47.33 8.32 -24.32
N GLU A 958 47.36 9.37 -25.15
CA GLU A 958 48.51 10.27 -25.25
C GLU A 958 48.82 10.95 -23.91
N GLY A 959 47.80 11.43 -23.19
CA GLY A 959 47.95 12.02 -21.86
C GLY A 959 48.57 11.06 -20.84
N LEU A 960 48.12 9.81 -20.82
CA LEU A 960 48.69 8.76 -19.95
C LEU A 960 50.11 8.35 -20.39
N GLU A 961 50.43 8.38 -21.68
CA GLU A 961 51.79 8.12 -22.18
C GLU A 961 52.77 9.23 -21.78
N LEU A 962 52.38 10.50 -21.87
CA LEU A 962 53.19 11.61 -21.36
C LEU A 962 53.42 11.52 -19.86
N LEU A 963 52.39 11.09 -19.12
CA LEU A 963 52.48 10.87 -17.67
C LEU A 963 53.46 9.75 -17.34
N LYS A 964 53.39 8.62 -18.07
CA LYS A 964 54.33 7.49 -17.92
C LYS A 964 55.79 7.89 -18.18
N LYS A 965 56.03 8.79 -19.14
CA LYS A 965 57.37 9.32 -19.47
C LYS A 965 57.88 10.36 -18.47
N GLY A 966 57.04 10.81 -17.53
CA GLY A 966 57.35 11.89 -16.60
C GLY A 966 57.40 13.28 -17.24
N GLU A 967 56.87 13.43 -18.46
CA GLU A 967 56.81 14.72 -19.17
C GLU A 967 55.73 15.64 -18.59
N VAL A 968 54.68 15.04 -18.02
CA VAL A 968 53.65 15.70 -17.21
C VAL A 968 53.57 15.07 -15.82
N TYR A 969 53.21 15.89 -14.84
CA TYR A 969 53.06 15.48 -13.45
C TYR A 969 51.72 14.78 -13.19
N ALA A 970 50.66 15.27 -13.84
CA ALA A 970 49.31 14.75 -13.69
C ALA A 970 48.54 14.79 -15.00
N PHE A 971 47.62 13.85 -15.16
CA PHE A 971 46.63 13.83 -16.24
C PHE A 971 45.23 13.82 -15.64
N ILE A 972 44.31 14.65 -16.17
CA ILE A 972 42.96 14.82 -15.59
C ILE A 972 41.90 14.43 -16.62
N ASP A 973 41.07 13.44 -16.29
CA ASP A 973 39.91 13.00 -17.08
C ASP A 973 38.90 12.27 -16.19
N THR A 974 37.90 11.62 -16.77
CA THR A 974 36.87 10.81 -16.09
C THR A 974 37.45 9.54 -15.46
N LEU A 975 36.94 9.18 -14.27
CA LEU A 975 37.34 7.95 -13.56
C LEU A 975 37.29 6.70 -14.46
N VAL A 976 36.16 6.53 -15.18
CA VAL A 976 35.88 5.31 -15.94
C VAL A 976 36.82 5.19 -17.15
N SER A 977 37.10 6.29 -17.85
CA SER A 977 37.98 6.28 -19.02
C SER A 977 39.45 6.15 -18.62
N VAL A 978 39.89 6.81 -17.55
CA VAL A 978 41.25 6.63 -17.00
C VAL A 978 41.45 5.18 -16.55
N ALA A 979 40.54 4.63 -15.75
CA ALA A 979 40.62 3.26 -15.26
C ALA A 979 40.63 2.24 -16.41
N TYR A 980 39.75 2.41 -17.41
CA TYR A 980 39.71 1.56 -18.59
C TYR A 980 41.01 1.61 -19.39
N ASN A 981 41.59 2.79 -19.62
CA ASN A 981 42.84 2.90 -20.38
C ASN A 981 44.04 2.35 -19.60
N ILE A 982 44.11 2.55 -18.28
CA ILE A 982 45.12 1.91 -17.42
C ILE A 982 45.03 0.39 -17.53
N GLN A 983 43.83 -0.17 -17.44
CA GLN A 983 43.62 -1.62 -17.54
C GLN A 983 43.92 -2.15 -18.95
N LYS A 984 43.37 -1.52 -20.00
CA LYS A 984 43.49 -1.96 -21.39
C LYS A 984 44.93 -1.95 -21.89
N TYR A 985 45.69 -0.90 -21.55
CA TYR A 985 47.09 -0.75 -21.97
C TYR A 985 48.10 -1.22 -20.92
N ASN A 986 47.62 -1.82 -19.82
CA ASN A 986 48.41 -2.40 -18.74
C ASN A 986 49.44 -1.42 -18.15
N TYR A 987 49.00 -0.20 -17.82
CA TYR A 987 49.85 0.81 -17.19
C TYR A 987 50.02 0.51 -15.69
N VAL A 988 51.05 -0.28 -15.35
CA VAL A 988 51.34 -0.70 -13.97
C VAL A 988 51.86 0.44 -13.07
N ASP A 989 52.49 1.45 -13.66
CA ASP A 989 53.16 2.55 -12.94
C ASP A 989 52.26 3.77 -12.69
N ILE A 990 51.00 3.73 -13.15
CA ILE A 990 50.05 4.83 -13.05
C ILE A 990 48.95 4.47 -12.06
N LYS A 991 48.63 5.40 -11.16
CA LYS A 991 47.48 5.31 -10.27
C LYS A 991 46.55 6.50 -10.43
N ILE A 992 45.31 6.31 -10.01
CA ILE A 992 44.37 7.40 -9.77
C ILE A 992 44.65 7.96 -8.37
N SER A 993 45.27 9.14 -8.31
CA SER A 993 45.75 9.77 -7.06
C SER A 993 44.71 10.64 -6.37
N GLY A 994 43.53 10.82 -6.95
CA GLY A 994 42.43 11.52 -6.29
C GLY A 994 41.25 11.80 -7.20
N LYS A 995 40.12 12.16 -6.58
CA LYS A 995 38.87 12.56 -7.24
C LYS A 995 38.68 14.06 -7.06
N SER A 996 38.45 14.79 -8.15
CA SER A 996 38.14 16.23 -8.09
C SER A 996 36.68 16.46 -7.66
N ASP A 997 36.41 17.65 -7.09
CA ASP A 997 35.10 18.31 -6.97
C ASP A 997 34.27 18.28 -8.24
N LEU A 998 34.95 18.38 -9.38
CA LEU A 998 34.29 18.56 -10.65
C LEU A 998 33.63 17.23 -11.05
N VAL A 999 32.41 17.34 -11.54
CA VAL A 999 31.64 16.21 -12.05
C VAL A 999 31.24 16.53 -13.49
N TRP A 1000 31.44 15.56 -14.40
CA TRP A 1000 30.88 15.61 -15.73
C TRP A 1000 29.38 15.37 -15.65
N ASP A 1001 28.62 16.37 -16.09
CA ASP A 1001 27.20 16.24 -16.38
C ASP A 1001 27.06 16.10 -17.90
N LEU A 1002 26.99 14.85 -18.37
CA LEU A 1002 26.94 14.50 -19.78
C LEU A 1002 25.50 14.42 -20.29
N SER A 1003 25.22 15.23 -21.30
CA SER A 1003 23.93 15.35 -21.95
C SER A 1003 24.02 15.00 -23.43
N ILE A 1004 22.87 14.84 -24.09
CA ILE A 1004 22.78 14.98 -25.54
C ILE A 1004 22.77 16.48 -25.85
N GLY A 1005 23.70 16.92 -26.69
CA GLY A 1005 23.70 18.28 -27.24
C GLY A 1005 22.91 18.30 -28.53
N THR A 1006 21.98 19.24 -28.67
CA THR A 1006 21.18 19.43 -29.88
C THR A 1006 21.42 20.82 -30.43
N ARG A 1007 21.38 20.99 -31.74
CA ARG A 1007 21.37 22.30 -32.37
C ARG A 1007 20.32 23.25 -31.76
N ASN A 1008 20.74 24.45 -31.35
CA ASN A 1008 19.85 25.43 -30.74
C ASN A 1008 18.93 26.17 -31.74
N ASP A 1009 19.20 26.06 -33.04
CA ASP A 1009 18.31 26.55 -34.08
C ASP A 1009 17.16 25.58 -34.42
N GLU A 1010 17.17 24.38 -33.83
CA GLU A 1010 16.11 23.37 -34.00
C GLU A 1010 15.27 23.23 -32.73
N VAL A 1011 14.30 24.14 -32.60
CA VAL A 1011 13.45 24.34 -31.41
C VAL A 1011 12.85 23.06 -30.82
N PHE A 1012 12.48 22.08 -31.66
CA PHE A 1012 11.85 20.83 -31.22
C PHE A 1012 12.84 19.72 -30.88
N LEU A 1013 14.06 19.74 -31.41
CA LEU A 1013 14.97 18.61 -31.35
C LEU A 1013 15.39 18.28 -29.90
N LYS A 1014 15.68 19.31 -29.09
CA LYS A 1014 15.94 19.17 -27.66
C LYS A 1014 14.78 18.48 -26.92
N SER A 1015 13.55 18.93 -27.17
CA SER A 1015 12.35 18.37 -26.53
C SER A 1015 12.16 16.91 -26.90
N ILE A 1016 12.32 16.57 -28.18
CA ILE A 1016 12.23 15.21 -28.69
C ILE A 1016 13.31 14.31 -28.06
N MET A 1017 14.57 14.77 -28.02
CA MET A 1017 15.67 14.02 -27.39
C MET A 1017 15.44 13.85 -25.88
N GLN A 1018 14.92 14.87 -25.20
CA GLN A 1018 14.59 14.78 -23.77
C GLN A 1018 13.47 13.76 -23.53
N LYS A 1019 12.42 13.78 -24.34
CA LYS A 1019 11.32 12.81 -24.27
C LYS A 1019 11.82 11.40 -24.58
N ALA A 1020 12.75 11.24 -25.52
CA ALA A 1020 13.37 9.97 -25.86
C ALA A 1020 14.20 9.41 -24.71
N LEU A 1021 15.00 10.26 -24.04
CA LEU A 1021 15.76 9.89 -22.86
C LEU A 1021 14.85 9.50 -21.69
N ASN A 1022 13.69 10.15 -21.53
CA ASN A 1022 12.75 9.82 -20.45
C ASN A 1022 12.17 8.40 -20.57
N LEU A 1023 12.24 7.75 -21.75
CA LEU A 1023 11.81 6.36 -21.95
C LEU A 1023 12.90 5.35 -21.56
N ILE A 1024 14.11 5.81 -21.28
CA ILE A 1024 15.24 4.97 -20.88
C ILE A 1024 15.24 4.90 -19.35
N THR A 1025 15.08 3.69 -18.82
CA THR A 1025 15.08 3.47 -17.37
C THR A 1025 16.49 3.54 -16.81
N GLN A 1026 16.62 3.87 -15.52
CA GLN A 1026 17.92 3.85 -14.83
C GLN A 1026 18.57 2.46 -14.86
N LYS A 1027 17.76 1.39 -14.83
CA LYS A 1027 18.25 0.02 -14.97
C LYS A 1027 18.92 -0.20 -16.33
N GLU A 1028 18.31 0.25 -17.42
CA GLU A 1028 18.89 0.11 -18.77
C GLU A 1028 20.18 0.91 -18.95
N ILE A 1029 20.26 2.12 -18.35
CA ILE A 1029 21.52 2.89 -18.30
C ILE A 1029 22.59 2.12 -17.53
N GLN A 1030 22.22 1.49 -16.41
CA GLN A 1030 23.14 0.67 -15.61
C GLN A 1030 23.58 -0.61 -16.34
N ASP A 1031 22.67 -1.26 -17.09
CA ASP A 1031 22.97 -2.45 -17.88
C ASP A 1031 23.97 -2.13 -19.00
N ALA A 1032 23.77 -0.99 -19.71
CA ALA A 1032 24.73 -0.48 -20.69
C ALA A 1032 26.10 -0.21 -20.05
N TYR A 1033 26.14 0.38 -18.85
CA TYR A 1033 27.40 0.56 -18.11
C TYR A 1033 28.09 -0.77 -17.80
N ASN A 1034 27.35 -1.74 -17.25
CA ASN A 1034 27.89 -3.03 -16.83
C ASN A 1034 28.48 -3.83 -18.01
N GLN A 1035 27.87 -3.73 -19.20
CA GLN A 1035 28.35 -4.40 -20.41
C GLN A 1035 29.79 -3.99 -20.79
N TRP A 1036 30.11 -2.70 -20.69
CA TRP A 1036 31.43 -2.17 -21.06
C TRP A 1036 32.43 -2.18 -19.89
N PHE A 1037 31.93 -2.21 -18.66
CA PHE A 1037 32.75 -2.16 -17.45
C PHE A 1037 32.50 -3.38 -16.55
N HIS A 1038 32.78 -4.58 -17.07
CA HIS A 1038 32.96 -5.77 -16.24
C HIS A 1038 34.35 -5.72 -15.60
N VAL A 1039 34.42 -5.44 -14.30
CA VAL A 1039 35.65 -5.66 -13.54
C VAL A 1039 35.95 -7.17 -13.57
N LYS A 1040 36.77 -7.62 -14.53
CA LYS A 1040 37.50 -8.87 -14.40
C LYS A 1040 38.52 -8.65 -13.30
N PHE A 1041 38.15 -9.04 -12.08
CA PHE A 1041 39.14 -9.30 -11.05
C PHE A 1041 39.99 -10.49 -11.51
N GLU A 1042 41.05 -10.24 -12.29
CA GLU A 1042 42.24 -11.08 -12.23
C GLU A 1042 42.93 -10.80 -10.90
N GLN A 1043 42.29 -11.30 -9.85
CA GLN A 1043 42.87 -11.32 -8.54
C GLN A 1043 43.83 -12.51 -8.53
N SER A 1044 45.11 -12.27 -8.83
CA SER A 1044 46.15 -13.16 -8.31
C SER A 1044 46.21 -12.94 -6.80
N VAL A 1045 45.23 -13.50 -6.10
CA VAL A 1045 45.14 -13.44 -4.64
C VAL A 1045 46.30 -14.26 -4.11
N ASP A 1046 47.17 -13.63 -3.33
CA ASP A 1046 48.03 -14.39 -2.44
C ASP A 1046 47.15 -15.07 -1.39
N TYR A 1047 46.78 -16.32 -1.68
CA TYR A 1047 45.91 -17.14 -0.84
C TYR A 1047 46.57 -17.53 0.50
N SER A 1048 47.83 -17.18 0.75
CA SER A 1048 48.53 -17.60 1.98
C SER A 1048 47.86 -17.11 3.26
N SER A 1049 47.28 -15.90 3.24
CA SER A 1049 46.56 -15.34 4.40
C SER A 1049 45.11 -15.80 4.45
N LEU A 1050 44.45 -15.90 3.30
CA LEU A 1050 43.08 -16.40 3.18
C LEU A 1050 42.96 -17.87 3.60
N ILE A 1051 43.94 -18.71 3.25
CA ILE A 1051 44.00 -20.12 3.70
C ILE A 1051 44.18 -20.20 5.21
N LYS A 1052 44.94 -19.30 5.85
CA LYS A 1052 45.07 -19.24 7.31
C LYS A 1052 43.74 -18.89 7.99
N TYR A 1053 43.02 -17.88 7.48
CA TYR A 1053 41.70 -17.53 8.02
C TYR A 1053 40.64 -18.58 7.70
N LEU A 1054 40.66 -19.18 6.50
CA LEU A 1054 39.79 -20.30 6.13
C LEU A 1054 40.06 -21.51 7.01
N LEU A 1055 41.32 -21.82 7.35
CA LEU A 1055 41.66 -22.86 8.33
C LEU A 1055 41.13 -22.53 9.71
N ILE A 1056 41.19 -21.28 10.18
CA ILE A 1056 40.61 -20.87 11.45
C ILE A 1056 39.09 -21.03 11.43
N VAL A 1057 38.41 -20.60 10.36
CA VAL A 1057 36.97 -20.73 10.20
C VAL A 1057 36.56 -22.20 10.08
N VAL A 1058 37.31 -23.01 9.33
CA VAL A 1058 37.09 -24.46 9.23
C VAL A 1058 37.32 -25.12 10.58
N VAL A 1059 38.33 -24.71 11.36
CA VAL A 1059 38.53 -25.19 12.73
C VAL A 1059 37.39 -24.74 13.62
N ILE A 1060 36.90 -23.51 13.51
CA ILE A 1060 35.75 -23.02 14.29
C ILE A 1060 34.48 -23.76 13.89
N ILE A 1061 34.23 -24.00 12.60
CA ILE A 1061 33.10 -24.78 12.11
C ILE A 1061 33.25 -26.23 12.54
N PHE A 1062 34.45 -26.81 12.47
CA PHE A 1062 34.68 -28.18 12.90
C PHE A 1062 34.51 -28.32 14.42
N VAL A 1063 34.98 -27.34 15.21
CA VAL A 1063 34.75 -27.26 16.65
C VAL A 1063 33.27 -27.01 16.94
N SER A 1064 32.59 -26.18 16.17
CA SER A 1064 31.16 -25.89 16.35
C SER A 1064 30.29 -27.08 15.97
N VAL A 1065 30.59 -27.75 14.86
CA VAL A 1065 29.95 -29.01 14.42
C VAL A 1065 30.30 -30.13 15.38
N PHE A 1066 31.54 -30.21 15.88
CA PHE A 1066 31.93 -31.15 16.91
C PHE A 1066 31.20 -30.88 18.23
N MET A 1067 31.05 -29.62 18.64
CA MET A 1067 30.31 -29.19 19.82
C MET A 1067 28.81 -29.42 19.64
N ILE A 1068 28.25 -29.17 18.46
CA ILE A 1068 26.86 -29.44 18.10
C ILE A 1068 26.62 -30.94 18.08
N ASN A 1069 27.50 -31.73 17.45
CA ASN A 1069 27.41 -33.19 17.45
C ASN A 1069 27.61 -33.77 18.85
N LYS A 1070 28.51 -33.20 19.66
CA LYS A 1070 28.69 -33.57 21.06
C LYS A 1070 27.44 -33.23 21.87
N LEU A 1071 26.88 -32.03 21.73
CA LEU A 1071 25.63 -31.59 22.37
C LEU A 1071 24.43 -32.40 21.88
N TYR A 1072 24.39 -32.77 20.60
CA TYR A 1072 23.32 -33.57 20.00
C TYR A 1072 23.44 -35.03 20.45
N ASN A 1073 24.65 -35.57 20.56
CA ASN A 1073 24.91 -36.89 21.11
C ASN A 1073 24.64 -36.95 22.60
N GLU A 1074 25.03 -35.92 23.37
CA GLU A 1074 24.65 -35.76 24.79
C GLU A 1074 23.14 -35.65 24.92
N LYS A 1075 22.47 -34.80 24.12
CA LYS A 1075 21.01 -34.68 24.11
C LYS A 1075 20.33 -35.99 23.72
N ARG A 1076 20.86 -36.76 22.75
CA ARG A 1076 20.37 -38.12 22.42
C ARG A 1076 20.60 -39.10 23.57
N LYS A 1077 21.75 -39.07 24.25
CA LYS A 1077 22.02 -39.89 25.43
C LYS A 1077 21.07 -39.54 26.56
N THR A 1078 20.84 -38.26 26.83
CA THR A 1078 19.91 -37.78 27.84
C THR A 1078 18.46 -38.08 27.46
N GLN A 1079 18.07 -37.95 26.20
CA GLN A 1079 16.72 -38.29 25.74
C GLN A 1079 16.48 -39.81 25.78
N LYS A 1080 17.49 -40.62 25.43
CA LYS A 1080 17.44 -42.08 25.54
C LYS A 1080 17.43 -42.51 27.00
N ALA A 1081 18.22 -41.87 27.86
CA ALA A 1081 18.17 -42.06 29.29
C ALA A 1081 16.80 -41.67 29.86
N LEU A 1082 16.22 -40.54 29.44
CA LEU A 1082 14.89 -40.08 29.87
C LEU A 1082 13.78 -41.03 29.41
N ASN A 1083 13.85 -41.55 28.19
CA ASN A 1083 12.90 -42.55 27.70
C ASN A 1083 13.05 -43.88 28.46
N ASN A 1084 14.28 -44.34 28.70
CA ASN A 1084 14.54 -45.51 29.53
C ASN A 1084 14.06 -45.28 30.98
N LEU A 1085 14.20 -44.08 31.53
CA LEU A 1085 13.76 -43.71 32.87
C LEU A 1085 12.23 -43.71 32.96
N LYS A 1086 11.53 -43.25 31.93
CA LYS A 1086 10.07 -43.33 31.82
C LYS A 1086 9.57 -44.78 31.71
N GLU A 1087 10.26 -45.63 30.94
CA GLU A 1087 9.94 -47.06 30.87
C GLU A 1087 10.21 -47.76 32.20
N LEU A 1088 11.34 -47.46 32.86
CA LEU A 1088 11.66 -47.97 34.19
C LEU A 1088 10.65 -47.49 35.25
N GLN A 1089 10.19 -46.24 35.16
CA GLN A 1089 9.20 -45.68 36.08
C GLN A 1089 7.84 -46.37 35.92
N LYS A 1090 7.46 -46.69 34.68
CA LYS A 1090 6.24 -47.46 34.39
C LYS A 1090 6.36 -48.92 34.85
N GLU A 1091 7.52 -49.54 34.69
CA GLU A 1091 7.79 -50.88 35.24
C GLU A 1091 7.81 -50.88 36.78
N LEU A 1092 8.35 -49.83 37.39
CA LEU A 1092 8.38 -49.64 38.84
C LEU A 1092 6.98 -49.41 39.42
N GLU A 1093 6.14 -48.62 38.74
CA GLU A 1093 4.72 -48.45 39.11
C GLU A 1093 3.98 -49.79 39.04
N LEU A 1094 4.13 -50.54 37.95
CA LEU A 1094 3.50 -51.86 37.81
C LEU A 1094 3.99 -52.85 38.87
N LYS A 1095 5.28 -52.86 39.21
CA LYS A 1095 5.83 -53.68 40.29
C LYS A 1095 5.43 -53.20 41.68
N ASN A 1096 5.25 -51.91 41.89
CA ASN A 1096 4.76 -51.37 43.17
C ASN A 1096 3.28 -51.71 43.39
N GLU A 1097 2.45 -51.68 42.35
CA GLU A 1097 1.06 -52.16 42.42
C GLU A 1097 0.99 -53.67 42.71
N GLU A 1098 1.92 -54.46 42.17
CA GLU A 1098 2.06 -55.89 42.43
C GLU A 1098 2.55 -56.17 43.87
N LEU A 1099 3.52 -55.39 44.37
CA LEU A 1099 4.01 -55.43 45.75
C LEU A 1099 2.95 -55.00 46.76
N GLU A 1100 2.15 -53.99 46.46
CA GLU A 1100 1.09 -53.51 47.34
C GLU A 1100 -0.01 -54.58 47.50
N LYS A 1101 -0.40 -55.25 46.41
CA LYS A 1101 -1.33 -56.40 46.47
C LYS A 1101 -0.78 -57.55 47.32
N ILE A 1102 0.49 -57.93 47.16
CA ILE A 1102 1.13 -59.01 47.97
C ILE A 1102 1.27 -58.61 49.44
N SER A 1103 1.41 -57.32 49.74
CA SER A 1103 1.58 -56.78 51.09
C SER A 1103 0.28 -56.78 51.91
N ILE A 1104 -0.89 -56.68 51.26
CA ILE A 1104 -2.19 -56.52 51.94
C ILE A 1104 -3.11 -57.75 51.86
N THR A 1105 -2.79 -58.77 51.05
CA THR A 1105 -3.58 -60.02 50.95
C THR A 1105 -2.87 -61.22 51.58
N ASP A 1106 -3.65 -62.20 52.05
CA ASP A 1106 -3.16 -63.50 52.51
C ASP A 1106 -2.83 -64.39 51.32
N LYS A 1107 -1.61 -64.94 51.28
CA LYS A 1107 -1.11 -65.67 50.11
C LYS A 1107 -1.89 -66.96 49.81
N LEU A 1108 -2.53 -67.56 50.80
CA LEU A 1108 -3.28 -68.80 50.60
C LEU A 1108 -4.72 -68.53 50.14
N THR A 1109 -5.45 -67.69 50.87
CA THR A 1109 -6.89 -67.50 50.63
C THR A 1109 -7.22 -66.28 49.76
N ASN A 1110 -6.22 -65.45 49.47
CA ASN A 1110 -6.31 -64.25 48.63
C ASN A 1110 -7.38 -63.24 49.09
N ILE A 1111 -7.75 -63.27 50.37
CA ILE A 1111 -8.49 -62.20 51.07
C ILE A 1111 -7.50 -61.29 51.79
N TYR A 1112 -7.99 -60.22 52.40
CA TYR A 1112 -7.12 -59.31 53.14
C TYR A 1112 -6.39 -60.04 54.28
N ASN A 1113 -5.12 -59.71 54.47
CA ASN A 1113 -4.36 -60.22 55.61
C ASN A 1113 -4.65 -59.37 56.86
N ARG A 1114 -4.16 -59.85 58.00
CA ARG A 1114 -4.31 -59.17 59.30
C ARG A 1114 -3.89 -57.69 59.27
N HIS A 1115 -2.78 -57.36 58.60
CA HIS A 1115 -2.31 -55.98 58.52
C HIS A 1115 -3.36 -55.06 57.87
N LYS A 1116 -3.99 -55.50 56.77
CA LYS A 1116 -5.04 -54.72 56.12
C LYS A 1116 -6.33 -54.68 56.94
N ILE A 1117 -6.66 -55.74 57.68
CA ILE A 1117 -7.80 -55.73 58.61
C ILE A 1117 -7.60 -54.73 59.75
N ASP A 1118 -6.39 -54.63 60.31
CA ASP A 1118 -6.06 -53.63 61.35
C ASP A 1118 -6.23 -52.19 60.84
N GLU A 1119 -5.83 -51.94 59.58
CA GLU A 1119 -6.01 -50.64 58.93
C GLU A 1119 -7.50 -50.30 58.75
N VAL A 1120 -8.29 -51.24 58.22
CA VAL A 1120 -9.72 -51.06 58.00
C VAL A 1120 -10.47 -50.88 59.33
N LEU A 1121 -10.13 -51.63 60.38
CA LEU A 1121 -10.74 -51.47 61.70
C LEU A 1121 -10.49 -50.08 62.27
N LYS A 1122 -9.28 -49.54 62.15
CA LYS A 1122 -8.97 -48.17 62.57
C LYS A 1122 -9.83 -47.15 61.82
N TYR A 1123 -9.97 -47.34 60.50
CA TYR A 1123 -10.83 -46.48 59.67
C TYR A 1123 -12.30 -46.55 60.13
N GLU A 1124 -12.83 -47.75 60.34
CA GLU A 1124 -14.22 -47.97 60.74
C GLU A 1124 -14.53 -47.44 62.14
N LEU A 1125 -13.58 -47.53 63.08
CA LEU A 1125 -13.71 -46.91 64.41
C LEU A 1125 -13.76 -45.38 64.33
N LEU A 1126 -12.94 -44.76 63.48
CA LEU A 1126 -13.00 -43.30 63.24
C LEU A 1126 -14.32 -42.91 62.56
N ARG A 1127 -14.77 -43.71 61.59
CA ARG A 1127 -16.05 -43.50 60.91
C ARG A 1127 -17.21 -43.60 61.89
N PHE A 1128 -17.25 -44.61 62.75
CA PHE A 1128 -18.25 -44.77 63.80
C PHE A 1128 -18.21 -43.62 64.81
N ALA A 1129 -17.02 -43.21 65.26
CA ALA A 1129 -16.87 -42.10 66.20
C ALA A 1129 -17.53 -40.81 65.66
N ARG A 1130 -17.41 -40.56 64.35
CA ARG A 1130 -17.96 -39.41 63.63
C ARG A 1130 -19.45 -39.54 63.31
N THR A 1131 -19.86 -40.67 62.72
CA THR A 1131 -21.21 -40.84 62.14
C THR A 1131 -22.22 -41.43 63.12
N LYS A 1132 -21.74 -42.06 64.19
CA LYS A 1132 -22.52 -42.86 65.14
C LYS A 1132 -23.26 -44.05 64.51
N GLN A 1133 -22.99 -44.37 63.25
CA GLN A 1133 -23.51 -45.58 62.59
C GLN A 1133 -22.62 -46.77 62.92
N SER A 1134 -23.16 -47.73 63.66
CA SER A 1134 -22.40 -48.89 64.13
C SER A 1134 -21.94 -49.79 62.99
N PHE A 1135 -20.73 -50.32 63.14
CA PHE A 1135 -20.27 -51.47 62.38
C PHE A 1135 -20.12 -52.65 63.34
N GLY A 1136 -20.11 -53.87 62.84
CA GLY A 1136 -19.89 -55.02 63.68
C GLY A 1136 -18.72 -55.86 63.22
N LEU A 1137 -18.18 -56.61 64.16
CA LEU A 1137 -17.00 -57.45 63.99
C LEU A 1137 -17.39 -58.90 64.27
N ILE A 1138 -17.07 -59.76 63.32
CA ILE A 1138 -17.30 -61.20 63.40
C ILE A 1138 -15.93 -61.87 63.30
N ILE A 1139 -15.58 -62.69 64.28
CA ILE A 1139 -14.47 -63.63 64.18
C ILE A 1139 -15.06 -65.02 63.93
N VAL A 1140 -14.58 -65.67 62.88
CA VAL A 1140 -15.03 -66.98 62.43
C VAL A 1140 -13.87 -67.95 62.56
N ASP A 1141 -14.09 -69.09 63.19
CA ASP A 1141 -13.09 -70.14 63.31
C ASP A 1141 -13.65 -71.48 62.87
N VAL A 1142 -12.86 -72.22 62.10
CA VAL A 1142 -13.24 -73.52 61.56
C VAL A 1142 -13.14 -74.59 62.65
N ASP A 1143 -14.27 -75.18 63.01
CA ASP A 1143 -14.32 -76.14 64.11
C ASP A 1143 -13.52 -77.40 63.81
N TYR A 1144 -12.71 -77.83 64.78
CA TYR A 1144 -11.86 -79.02 64.69
C TYR A 1144 -10.89 -79.02 63.50
N PHE A 1145 -10.48 -77.84 63.02
CA PHE A 1145 -9.59 -77.72 61.86
C PHE A 1145 -8.27 -78.49 62.02
N LYS A 1146 -7.71 -78.50 63.23
CA LYS A 1146 -6.51 -79.30 63.51
C LYS A 1146 -6.71 -80.78 63.22
N SER A 1147 -7.87 -81.37 63.53
CA SER A 1147 -8.18 -82.76 63.18
C SER A 1147 -8.21 -82.98 61.67
N VAL A 1148 -8.67 -81.99 60.89
CA VAL A 1148 -8.62 -82.07 59.42
C VAL A 1148 -7.18 -82.13 58.94
N ASN A 1149 -6.31 -81.25 59.47
CA ASN A 1149 -4.89 -81.27 59.12
C ASN A 1149 -4.18 -82.56 59.56
N ASP A 1150 -4.50 -83.05 60.76
CA ASP A 1150 -3.87 -84.24 61.32
C ASP A 1150 -4.32 -85.52 60.56
N GLU A 1151 -5.57 -85.58 60.08
CA GLU A 1151 -6.13 -86.75 59.39
C GLU A 1151 -5.88 -86.74 57.86
N PHE A 1152 -5.99 -85.58 57.21
CA PHE A 1152 -5.94 -85.45 55.75
C PHE A 1152 -4.72 -84.68 55.23
N GLY A 1153 -3.90 -84.15 56.13
CA GLY A 1153 -2.70 -83.38 55.79
C GLY A 1153 -2.99 -81.89 55.52
N HIS A 1154 -1.95 -81.07 55.69
CA HIS A 1154 -2.05 -79.60 55.60
C HIS A 1154 -2.56 -79.07 54.26
N ASN A 1155 -2.22 -79.71 53.13
CA ASN A 1155 -2.71 -79.27 51.81
C ASN A 1155 -4.23 -79.38 51.69
N VAL A 1156 -4.81 -80.41 52.30
CA VAL A 1156 -6.26 -80.63 52.30
C VAL A 1156 -6.94 -79.64 53.26
N GLY A 1157 -6.32 -79.33 54.40
CA GLY A 1157 -6.78 -78.26 55.27
C GLY A 1157 -6.69 -76.87 54.62
N ASP A 1158 -5.65 -76.59 53.85
CA ASP A 1158 -5.54 -75.34 53.09
C ASP A 1158 -6.70 -75.18 52.09
N ASN A 1159 -7.09 -76.26 51.41
CA ASN A 1159 -8.27 -76.27 50.53
C ASN A 1159 -9.59 -76.04 51.29
N VAL A 1160 -9.70 -76.53 52.54
CA VAL A 1160 -10.85 -76.20 53.41
C VAL A 1160 -10.91 -74.71 53.69
N LEU A 1161 -9.79 -74.08 54.02
CA LEU A 1161 -9.74 -72.65 54.31
C LEU A 1161 -10.13 -71.83 53.08
N VAL A 1162 -9.62 -72.18 51.90
CA VAL A 1162 -10.00 -71.52 50.63
C VAL A 1162 -11.49 -71.69 50.35
N SER A 1163 -12.03 -72.91 50.49
CA SER A 1163 -13.45 -73.19 50.24
C SER A 1163 -14.36 -72.43 51.18
N ILE A 1164 -14.03 -72.36 52.48
CA ILE A 1164 -14.80 -71.58 53.46
C ILE A 1164 -14.74 -70.09 53.14
N VAL A 1165 -13.56 -69.59 52.74
CA VAL A 1165 -13.42 -68.20 52.30
C VAL A 1165 -14.27 -67.90 51.08
N ASP A 1166 -14.33 -68.78 50.08
CA ASP A 1166 -15.18 -68.59 48.90
C ASP A 1166 -16.67 -68.59 49.25
N VAL A 1167 -17.08 -69.46 50.18
CA VAL A 1167 -18.46 -69.45 50.71
C VAL A 1167 -18.76 -68.11 51.40
N ILE A 1168 -17.87 -67.62 52.27
CA ILE A 1168 -18.10 -66.34 52.97
C ILE A 1168 -18.09 -65.17 51.98
N ARG A 1169 -17.08 -65.10 51.09
CA ARG A 1169 -16.89 -64.04 50.10
C ARG A 1169 -18.12 -63.89 49.19
N ASN A 1170 -18.75 -65.00 48.79
CA ASN A 1170 -19.95 -64.99 47.95
C ASN A 1170 -21.24 -64.63 48.72
N ASN A 1171 -21.19 -64.52 50.04
CA ASN A 1171 -22.35 -64.26 50.89
C ASN A 1171 -22.23 -62.99 51.75
N ILE A 1172 -21.14 -62.24 51.64
CA ILE A 1172 -20.96 -60.90 52.23
C ILE A 1172 -21.24 -59.81 51.17
N ARG A 1173 -21.52 -58.57 51.60
CA ARG A 1173 -21.69 -57.45 50.67
C ARG A 1173 -20.34 -56.97 50.15
N GLN A 1174 -20.34 -56.28 49.01
CA GLN A 1174 -19.11 -55.64 48.49
C GLN A 1174 -18.50 -54.63 49.47
N THR A 1175 -19.31 -54.04 50.35
CA THR A 1175 -18.88 -53.09 51.39
C THR A 1175 -18.34 -53.78 52.64
N ASP A 1176 -18.61 -55.07 52.82
CA ASP A 1176 -18.12 -55.84 53.97
C ASP A 1176 -16.70 -56.32 53.70
N ILE A 1177 -15.88 -56.32 54.74
CA ILE A 1177 -14.45 -56.62 54.60
C ILE A 1177 -14.16 -57.96 55.23
N LEU A 1178 -13.70 -58.91 54.42
CA LEU A 1178 -13.25 -60.23 54.84
C LEU A 1178 -11.72 -60.30 54.81
N GLY A 1179 -11.13 -60.79 55.89
CA GLY A 1179 -9.71 -61.08 55.94
C GLY A 1179 -9.37 -62.26 56.83
N ARG A 1180 -8.17 -62.81 56.61
CA ARG A 1180 -7.63 -63.90 57.42
C ARG A 1180 -6.86 -63.29 58.60
N TRP A 1181 -7.29 -63.65 59.81
CA TRP A 1181 -6.72 -63.13 61.04
C TRP A 1181 -5.48 -63.92 61.48
N GLY A 1182 -5.53 -65.24 61.28
CA GLY A 1182 -4.40 -66.15 61.50
C GLY A 1182 -4.86 -67.60 61.51
N GLY A 1183 -4.04 -68.54 61.04
CA GLY A 1183 -4.38 -69.96 61.02
C GLY A 1183 -5.71 -70.24 60.31
N GLU A 1184 -6.67 -70.79 61.03
CA GLU A 1184 -8.04 -71.09 60.62
C GLU A 1184 -9.08 -70.00 60.96
N GLU A 1185 -8.62 -68.85 61.46
CA GLU A 1185 -9.47 -67.75 61.90
C GLU A 1185 -9.61 -66.66 60.83
N PHE A 1186 -10.85 -66.26 60.60
CA PHE A 1186 -11.23 -65.20 59.68
C PHE A 1186 -11.96 -64.08 60.43
N VAL A 1187 -11.80 -62.86 59.93
CA VAL A 1187 -12.48 -61.68 60.44
C VAL A 1187 -13.36 -61.10 59.35
N ILE A 1188 -14.60 -60.78 59.70
CA ILE A 1188 -15.53 -60.04 58.85
C ILE A 1188 -15.92 -58.76 59.57
N ILE A 1189 -15.71 -57.63 58.89
CA ILE A 1189 -16.16 -56.32 59.34
C ILE A 1189 -17.41 -55.98 58.52
N VAL A 1190 -18.55 -55.92 59.20
CA VAL A 1190 -19.85 -55.64 58.58
C VAL A 1190 -20.20 -54.19 58.85
N THR A 1191 -20.25 -53.38 57.80
CA THR A 1191 -20.48 -51.94 57.92
C THR A 1191 -21.96 -51.63 58.07
N GLU A 1192 -22.30 -50.63 58.89
CA GLU A 1192 -23.68 -50.11 59.05
C GLU A 1192 -24.70 -51.21 59.42
N THR A 1193 -24.47 -51.83 60.57
CA THR A 1193 -25.30 -52.95 61.04
C THR A 1193 -25.80 -52.71 62.46
N THR A 1194 -26.94 -53.31 62.79
CA THR A 1194 -27.47 -53.39 64.15
C THR A 1194 -27.09 -54.74 64.80
N LYS A 1195 -27.35 -54.88 66.09
CA LYS A 1195 -27.14 -56.12 66.84
C LYS A 1195 -27.97 -57.28 66.26
N GLU A 1196 -29.25 -57.03 66.00
CA GLU A 1196 -30.17 -58.03 65.47
C GLU A 1196 -29.73 -58.48 64.07
N ASP A 1197 -29.36 -57.52 63.22
CA ASP A 1197 -28.94 -57.78 61.85
C ASP A 1197 -27.64 -58.57 61.76
N ILE A 1198 -26.62 -58.20 62.56
CA ILE A 1198 -25.33 -58.88 62.49
C ILE A 1198 -25.40 -60.30 63.07
N VAL A 1199 -26.21 -60.50 64.11
CA VAL A 1199 -26.42 -61.84 64.67
C VAL A 1199 -27.18 -62.72 63.67
N TYR A 1200 -28.23 -62.18 63.05
CA TYR A 1200 -28.96 -62.89 62.00
C TYR A 1200 -28.06 -63.23 60.81
N PHE A 1201 -27.26 -62.27 60.35
CA PHE A 1201 -26.31 -62.44 59.26
C PHE A 1201 -25.27 -63.52 59.57
N SER A 1202 -24.69 -63.48 60.77
CA SER A 1202 -23.73 -64.49 61.22
C SER A 1202 -24.36 -65.88 61.30
N GLN A 1203 -25.62 -65.99 61.74
CA GLN A 1203 -26.34 -67.27 61.78
C GLN A 1203 -26.64 -67.82 60.39
N LYS A 1204 -26.95 -66.92 59.44
CA LYS A 1204 -27.12 -67.28 58.04
C LYS A 1204 -25.82 -67.83 57.46
N LEU A 1205 -24.70 -67.12 57.63
CA LEU A 1205 -23.39 -67.56 57.15
C LEU A 1205 -23.00 -68.92 57.75
N ARG A 1206 -23.17 -69.08 59.08
CA ARG A 1206 -22.92 -70.35 59.77
C ARG A 1206 -23.69 -71.51 59.15
N LYS A 1207 -25.00 -71.35 58.91
CA LYS A 1207 -25.84 -72.39 58.29
C LYS A 1207 -25.42 -72.71 56.85
N ILE A 1208 -25.02 -71.70 56.08
CA ILE A 1208 -24.55 -71.89 54.71
C ILE A 1208 -23.26 -72.70 54.71
N ILE A 1209 -22.30 -72.36 55.57
CA ILE A 1209 -21.05 -73.13 55.70
C ILE A 1209 -21.34 -74.57 56.14
N GLU A 1210 -22.15 -74.76 57.18
CA GLU A 1210 -22.56 -76.07 57.70
C GLU A 1210 -23.22 -76.97 56.63
N SER A 1211 -23.95 -76.37 55.69
CA SER A 1211 -24.69 -77.10 54.63
C SER A 1211 -23.97 -77.13 53.29
N THR A 1212 -22.77 -76.55 53.17
CA THR A 1212 -21.96 -76.60 51.96
C THR A 1212 -20.93 -77.73 52.09
N PRO A 1213 -21.00 -78.79 51.26
CA PRO A 1213 -19.99 -79.83 51.29
C PRO A 1213 -18.68 -79.28 50.72
N ILE A 1214 -17.58 -79.53 51.43
CA ILE A 1214 -16.23 -79.27 50.94
C ILE A 1214 -15.71 -80.55 50.29
N GLU A 1215 -15.16 -80.41 49.09
CA GLU A 1215 -14.64 -81.51 48.28
C GLU A 1215 -13.69 -82.40 49.11
N ASP A 1216 -13.81 -83.72 48.94
CA ASP A 1216 -13.04 -84.77 49.62
C ASP A 1216 -13.16 -84.92 51.15
N ILE A 1217 -13.82 -84.00 51.87
CA ILE A 1217 -13.85 -83.98 53.35
C ILE A 1217 -15.29 -83.88 53.91
N GLY A 1218 -16.27 -83.52 53.08
CA GLY A 1218 -17.67 -83.40 53.46
C GLY A 1218 -18.01 -82.09 54.16
N PHE A 1219 -18.98 -82.10 55.08
CA PHE A 1219 -19.48 -80.89 55.73
C PHE A 1219 -18.56 -80.46 56.89
N LYS A 1220 -18.25 -79.17 56.95
CA LYS A 1220 -17.52 -78.55 58.07
C LYS A 1220 -18.34 -77.43 58.69
N THR A 1221 -18.11 -77.22 59.98
CA THR A 1221 -18.80 -76.19 60.75
C THR A 1221 -17.83 -75.13 61.21
N CYS A 1222 -18.33 -73.92 61.41
CA CYS A 1222 -17.56 -72.84 62.01
C CYS A 1222 -18.28 -72.28 63.23
N SER A 1223 -17.49 -71.85 64.21
CA SER A 1223 -17.95 -71.06 65.34
C SER A 1223 -17.73 -69.58 65.07
N PHE A 1224 -18.68 -68.74 65.53
CA PHE A 1224 -18.71 -67.31 65.25
C PHE A 1224 -18.80 -66.52 66.55
N GLY A 1225 -17.83 -65.64 66.77
CA GLY A 1225 -17.86 -64.62 67.82
C GLY A 1225 -18.23 -63.27 67.23
N VAL A 1226 -19.32 -62.69 67.70
CA VAL A 1226 -19.90 -61.47 67.12
C VAL A 1226 -19.97 -60.37 68.16
N THR A 1227 -19.63 -59.15 67.74
CA THR A 1227 -19.84 -57.96 68.54
C THR A 1227 -20.16 -56.74 67.68
N LEU A 1228 -20.65 -55.67 68.30
CA LEU A 1228 -20.96 -54.40 67.66
C LEU A 1228 -20.04 -53.30 68.19
N SER A 1229 -19.68 -52.33 67.35
CA SER A 1229 -18.85 -51.19 67.75
C SER A 1229 -19.52 -50.35 68.85
N LYS A 1230 -18.77 -49.99 69.90
CA LYS A 1230 -19.20 -49.19 71.05
C LYS A 1230 -18.39 -47.90 71.18
N ASN A 1231 -19.02 -46.87 71.77
CA ASN A 1231 -18.34 -45.61 72.04
C ASN A 1231 -17.12 -45.84 72.94
N GLY A 1232 -15.95 -45.40 72.51
CA GLY A 1232 -14.68 -45.59 73.23
C GLY A 1232 -13.95 -46.90 72.92
N ASP A 1233 -14.44 -47.69 71.97
CA ASP A 1233 -13.68 -48.83 71.45
C ASP A 1233 -12.40 -48.38 70.75
N ASN A 1234 -11.36 -49.20 70.89
CA ASN A 1234 -10.19 -49.21 70.03
C ASN A 1234 -10.09 -50.61 69.39
N SER A 1235 -9.22 -50.78 68.38
CA SER A 1235 -9.12 -52.02 67.62
C SER A 1235 -8.93 -53.25 68.52
N ASN A 1236 -8.08 -53.15 69.55
CA ASN A 1236 -7.84 -54.27 70.47
C ASN A 1236 -9.09 -54.64 71.27
N LYS A 1237 -9.79 -53.65 71.85
CA LYS A 1237 -10.99 -53.91 72.68
C LYS A 1237 -12.12 -54.58 71.91
N ILE A 1238 -12.38 -54.13 70.67
CA ILE A 1238 -13.45 -54.71 69.86
C ILE A 1238 -13.09 -56.12 69.38
N ILE A 1239 -11.81 -56.37 69.04
CA ILE A 1239 -11.31 -57.71 68.69
C ILE A 1239 -11.38 -58.65 69.89
N GLU A 1240 -10.88 -58.24 71.06
CA GLU A 1240 -10.92 -59.03 72.31
C GLU A 1240 -12.35 -59.41 72.69
N ARG A 1241 -13.31 -58.51 72.45
CA ARG A 1241 -14.74 -58.77 72.71
C ARG A 1241 -15.33 -59.79 71.73
N ALA A 1242 -15.00 -59.68 70.45
CA ALA A 1242 -15.41 -60.66 69.44
C ALA A 1242 -14.77 -62.04 69.68
N ASP A 1243 -13.50 -62.08 70.08
CA ASP A 1243 -12.78 -63.31 70.41
C ASP A 1243 -13.34 -63.99 71.66
N SER A 1244 -13.65 -63.21 72.70
CA SER A 1244 -14.37 -63.71 73.88
C SER A 1244 -15.71 -64.33 73.51
N ALA A 1245 -16.43 -63.74 72.54
CA ALA A 1245 -17.68 -64.28 72.04
C ALA A 1245 -17.45 -65.61 71.29
N LEU A 1246 -16.40 -65.69 70.47
CA LEU A 1246 -16.03 -66.90 69.75
C LEU A 1246 -15.68 -68.04 70.71
N TYR A 1247 -14.92 -67.73 71.76
CA TYR A 1247 -14.58 -68.69 72.81
C TYR A 1247 -15.83 -69.25 73.50
N LEU A 1248 -16.82 -68.42 73.80
CA LEU A 1248 -18.12 -68.88 74.32
C LEU A 1248 -18.85 -69.80 73.32
N ALA A 1249 -18.81 -69.49 72.02
CA ALA A 1249 -19.42 -70.35 71.00
C ALA A 1249 -18.77 -71.74 70.99
N LYS A 1250 -17.44 -71.79 71.09
CA LYS A 1250 -16.67 -73.04 71.19
C LYS A 1250 -16.99 -73.83 72.46
N GLN A 1251 -17.18 -73.18 73.61
CA GLN A 1251 -17.55 -73.85 74.86
C GLN A 1251 -18.98 -74.38 74.87
N LYS A 1252 -19.93 -73.66 74.26
CA LYS A 1252 -21.36 -74.05 74.23
C LYS A 1252 -21.70 -75.12 73.20
N GLY A 1253 -20.68 -75.82 72.67
CA GLY A 1253 -20.83 -76.97 71.78
C GLY A 1253 -20.37 -76.78 70.34
N ARG A 1254 -19.76 -75.63 69.99
CA ARG A 1254 -19.30 -75.29 68.62
C ARG A 1254 -20.42 -75.26 67.57
N ASN A 1255 -20.11 -74.81 66.35
CA ASN A 1255 -21.08 -74.59 65.28
C ASN A 1255 -22.22 -73.66 65.71
N LYS A 1256 -21.87 -72.50 66.30
CA LYS A 1256 -22.84 -71.52 66.82
C LYS A 1256 -22.34 -70.11 66.63
N VAL A 1257 -23.28 -69.18 66.77
CA VAL A 1257 -23.01 -67.75 66.86
C VAL A 1257 -23.27 -67.31 68.30
N GLU A 1258 -22.26 -66.72 68.93
CA GLU A 1258 -22.43 -66.05 70.22
C GLU A 1258 -22.15 -64.56 70.04
N PHE A 1259 -22.99 -63.74 70.66
CA PHE A 1259 -22.86 -62.29 70.64
C PHE A 1259 -22.49 -61.81 72.04
N ILE A 1260 -21.39 -61.05 72.12
CA ILE A 1260 -21.09 -60.25 73.31
C ILE A 1260 -21.30 -58.80 72.94
N ASP A 1261 -22.16 -58.14 73.71
CA ASP A 1261 -22.40 -56.71 73.56
C ASP A 1261 -21.14 -55.92 73.87
#